data_AF-A0AAU8Y0H9-F1
#
_entry.id   AF-A0AAU8Y0H9-F1
#
_cell.length_a   1.000
_cell.length_b   1.000
_cell.length_c   1.000
_cell.angle_alpha   90.00
_cell.angle_beta   90.00
_cell.angle_gamma   90.00
#
_symmetry.space_group_name_H-M   'P 1'
#
loop_
_entity.id
_entity.type
_entity.pdbx_description
1 polymer ?
#
loop_
_entity_poly.entity_id
_entity_poly.type
_entity_poly.pdbx_seq_one_letter_code
_entity_poly.pdbx_strand_id
1 'polypeptide(L)'
;MSVPNQTPYNIHTANGLTTVFPYEFYLLNDGDLAVSLNGSVITSGYTISGVGNVDGGEVTFLTSPANGVTVMLERAVPTYRLTDYQDNGDLLADTVNKDFDRLWMAIQQAFIYLGLALTRPLLGGPFNAKGYRIENLGDPIESQDATTKKYVDQVGNINLGRTLRVPESYVEAIPSAALRANKILGFNNDGQPVSLPPENGSAADVLLELASSEDGQGDALITVKQPYIGSVARTQHDFNSQFVSVKDFGDGFEQAHISTPASKWVLVPPGDYGIPSDIDCAGRVFIFEEPVNIIGVGKMLGAVIHRHHQDGSVSHGVGEVRQYKSKYRFGSSGHGLLGLQIGGAEPADGVAGNVMFPEDNGSWTTMQPSEFGSSIEFSVQPSSVSGRLRTIAGTDRVEWVSGEKFTPTMLLSRIYWAGLTYRVSVYVSDTVVHVTEVNSTAVSFLATEEKPYQTTGVIMSGVGFVSGDVLTRISGDPFVRTDKDEYAVFINGKAYRAAALPENNTIKLLTVPNEQGEVSYLIKTTVDDIASVVRLQKVSGAGFEENLTLGAYTLGKFQIHAGSSGGPTYPLVIGCQWDSDGEERSSIFVTPDGQTKIGGKNGGALVVPYNENSASAFIIIEGNTFGEAYIRANSPGDNANIYIIPKGNGYVSFGRVTSGSGSISGCIEIKDATGVIRKLAVID
;
A
#
# COMPACT_ATOMS: atom_id res chain seq x y z
N MET A 1 -113.83 -28.04 -40.39
CA MET A 1 -112.75 -28.89 -40.97
C MET A 1 -111.68 -28.99 -39.92
N SER A 2 -111.00 -30.13 -39.77
CA SER A 2 -109.91 -30.27 -38.81
C SER A 2 -108.67 -29.47 -39.25
N VAL A 3 -107.95 -28.87 -38.30
CA VAL A 3 -106.65 -28.22 -38.59
C VAL A 3 -105.66 -29.23 -39.18
N PRO A 4 -105.04 -28.93 -40.34
CA PRO A 4 -103.96 -29.75 -40.89
C PRO A 4 -102.67 -29.61 -40.06
N ASN A 5 -101.75 -30.56 -40.23
CA ASN A 5 -100.41 -30.41 -39.65
C ASN A 5 -99.63 -29.36 -40.45
N GLN A 6 -99.37 -28.21 -39.83
CA GLN A 6 -98.68 -27.07 -40.44
C GLN A 6 -97.52 -26.63 -39.55
N THR A 7 -96.55 -25.92 -40.12
CA THR A 7 -95.52 -25.19 -39.36
C THR A 7 -96.08 -23.80 -39.06
N PRO A 8 -96.52 -23.49 -37.82
CA PRO A 8 -97.22 -22.25 -37.52
C PRO A 8 -96.29 -21.04 -37.33
N TYR A 9 -95.24 -20.94 -38.13
CA TYR A 9 -94.42 -19.74 -38.20
C TYR A 9 -93.79 -19.59 -39.58
N ASN A 10 -93.54 -18.34 -39.99
CA ASN A 10 -92.74 -17.98 -41.15
C ASN A 10 -91.70 -16.94 -40.73
N ILE A 11 -90.45 -17.09 -41.22
CA ILE A 11 -89.35 -16.17 -40.96
C ILE A 11 -88.94 -15.55 -42.29
N HIS A 12 -88.92 -14.22 -42.35
CA HIS A 12 -88.51 -13.44 -43.50
C HIS A 12 -87.37 -12.49 -43.13
N THR A 13 -86.48 -12.20 -44.07
CA THR A 13 -85.48 -11.14 -43.91
C THR A 13 -85.94 -9.92 -44.71
N ALA A 14 -86.19 -8.81 -44.03
CA ALA A 14 -86.64 -7.58 -44.68
C ALA A 14 -85.49 -6.92 -45.48
N ASN A 15 -85.84 -6.33 -46.62
CA ASN A 15 -84.93 -5.61 -47.51
C ASN A 15 -85.00 -4.08 -47.36
N GLY A 16 -85.78 -3.56 -46.39
CA GLY A 16 -86.03 -2.13 -46.22
C GLY A 16 -87.14 -1.56 -47.12
N LEU A 17 -87.71 -2.35 -48.04
CA LEU A 17 -88.67 -1.89 -49.05
C LEU A 17 -90.00 -2.65 -49.05
N THR A 18 -89.96 -3.97 -48.85
CA THR A 18 -91.16 -4.83 -48.85
C THR A 18 -92.00 -4.57 -47.60
N THR A 19 -93.30 -4.34 -47.79
CA THR A 19 -94.28 -4.15 -46.70
C THR A 19 -95.20 -5.35 -46.49
N VAL A 20 -95.33 -6.23 -47.48
CA VAL A 20 -96.24 -7.39 -47.45
C VAL A 20 -95.44 -8.66 -47.22
N PHE A 21 -95.79 -9.41 -46.17
CA PHE A 21 -95.16 -10.67 -45.80
C PHE A 21 -96.23 -11.76 -45.63
N PRO A 22 -96.20 -12.84 -46.43
CA PRO A 22 -97.18 -13.91 -46.31
C PRO A 22 -96.90 -14.79 -45.07
N TYR A 23 -97.98 -15.34 -44.52
CA TYR A 23 -97.96 -16.46 -43.58
C TYR A 23 -98.73 -17.64 -44.18
N GLU A 24 -98.26 -18.87 -43.95
CA GLU A 24 -98.73 -20.08 -44.68
C GLU A 24 -99.47 -21.07 -43.76
N PHE A 25 -100.10 -20.56 -42.70
CA PHE A 25 -100.76 -21.39 -41.69
C PHE A 25 -102.13 -20.83 -41.28
N TYR A 26 -103.01 -21.72 -40.86
CA TYR A 26 -104.38 -21.38 -40.47
C TYR A 26 -104.43 -20.56 -39.18
N LEU A 27 -105.16 -19.43 -39.20
CA LEU A 27 -105.51 -18.58 -38.04
C LEU A 27 -107.02 -18.61 -37.80
N LEU A 28 -107.43 -18.78 -36.53
CA LEU A 28 -108.85 -18.70 -36.13
C LEU A 28 -109.29 -17.24 -36.02
N ASN A 29 -108.47 -16.39 -35.41
CA ASN A 29 -108.65 -14.95 -35.30
C ASN A 29 -107.34 -14.21 -35.65
N ASP A 30 -107.44 -12.92 -35.95
CA ASP A 30 -106.29 -12.03 -36.16
C ASP A 30 -105.38 -11.94 -34.92
N GLY A 31 -105.97 -11.93 -33.73
CA GLY A 31 -105.27 -11.91 -32.44
C GLY A 31 -104.47 -13.18 -32.13
N ASP A 32 -104.66 -14.25 -32.91
CA ASP A 32 -103.88 -15.50 -32.76
C ASP A 32 -102.55 -15.44 -33.55
N LEU A 33 -102.16 -14.27 -34.08
CA LEU A 33 -100.88 -14.06 -34.76
C LEU A 33 -100.00 -13.07 -33.97
N ALA A 34 -98.82 -13.53 -33.58
CA ALA A 34 -97.74 -12.68 -33.07
C ALA A 34 -96.81 -12.27 -34.21
N VAL A 35 -96.56 -10.97 -34.33
CA VAL A 35 -95.61 -10.39 -35.28
C VAL A 35 -94.43 -9.85 -34.49
N SER A 36 -93.21 -10.25 -34.86
CA SER A 36 -91.99 -9.75 -34.22
C SER A 36 -90.94 -9.28 -35.21
N LEU A 37 -90.18 -8.27 -34.79
CA LEU A 37 -89.04 -7.71 -35.51
C LEU A 37 -87.78 -7.94 -34.67
N ASN A 38 -86.83 -8.71 -35.17
CA ASN A 38 -85.61 -9.14 -34.44
C ASN A 38 -85.92 -9.75 -33.05
N GLY A 39 -87.00 -10.51 -32.95
CA GLY A 39 -87.43 -11.16 -31.71
C GLY A 39 -88.27 -10.29 -30.77
N SER A 40 -88.44 -8.99 -31.05
CA SER A 40 -89.32 -8.11 -30.28
C SER A 40 -90.73 -8.11 -30.87
N VAL A 41 -91.72 -8.59 -30.10
CA VAL A 41 -93.13 -8.59 -30.52
C VAL A 41 -93.65 -7.16 -30.62
N ILE A 42 -94.35 -6.86 -31.72
CA ILE A 42 -95.05 -5.59 -31.95
C ILE A 42 -96.56 -5.85 -31.99
N THR A 43 -97.35 -4.89 -31.51
CA THR A 43 -98.82 -5.02 -31.44
C THR A 43 -99.56 -4.05 -32.37
N SER A 44 -98.83 -3.20 -33.10
CA SER A 44 -99.36 -2.22 -34.03
C SER A 44 -98.36 -1.98 -35.16
N GLY A 45 -98.74 -1.20 -36.18
CA GLY A 45 -97.87 -0.92 -37.32
C GLY A 45 -98.03 -1.90 -38.50
N TYR A 46 -99.00 -2.80 -38.43
CA TYR A 46 -99.35 -3.74 -39.49
C TYR A 46 -100.86 -4.06 -39.49
N THR A 47 -101.34 -4.64 -40.60
CA THR A 47 -102.68 -5.24 -40.71
C THR A 47 -102.55 -6.71 -41.14
N ILE A 48 -103.52 -7.54 -40.76
CA ILE A 48 -103.58 -8.97 -41.09
C ILE A 48 -104.75 -9.21 -42.04
N SER A 49 -104.51 -9.98 -43.10
CA SER A 49 -105.55 -10.48 -44.01
C SER A 49 -105.45 -12.01 -44.15
N GLY A 50 -106.49 -12.65 -44.67
CA GLY A 50 -106.52 -14.11 -44.86
C GLY A 50 -106.81 -14.94 -43.60
N VAL A 51 -107.24 -14.30 -42.49
CA VAL A 51 -107.75 -15.02 -41.31
C VAL A 51 -108.93 -15.90 -41.72
N GLY A 52 -108.98 -17.14 -41.25
CA GLY A 52 -109.98 -18.11 -41.70
C GLY A 52 -109.55 -18.96 -42.90
N ASN A 53 -108.50 -18.58 -43.64
CA ASN A 53 -107.97 -19.38 -44.75
C ASN A 53 -106.98 -20.44 -44.25
N VAL A 54 -107.17 -21.68 -44.67
CA VAL A 54 -106.34 -22.82 -44.23
C VAL A 54 -104.89 -22.66 -44.71
N ASP A 55 -104.69 -22.12 -45.90
CA ASP A 55 -103.36 -21.93 -46.50
C ASP A 55 -102.68 -20.62 -46.07
N GLY A 56 -103.31 -19.87 -45.16
CA GLY A 56 -102.79 -18.62 -44.61
C GLY A 56 -103.16 -17.37 -45.39
N GLY A 57 -102.39 -16.30 -45.20
CA GLY A 57 -102.70 -14.95 -45.66
C GLY A 57 -101.50 -14.03 -45.62
N GLU A 58 -101.71 -12.73 -45.42
CA GLU A 58 -100.64 -11.74 -45.49
C GLU A 58 -100.67 -10.77 -44.29
N VAL A 59 -99.47 -10.40 -43.83
CA VAL A 59 -99.23 -9.29 -42.91
C VAL A 59 -98.69 -8.11 -43.72
N THR A 60 -99.38 -6.98 -43.68
CA THR A 60 -98.99 -5.75 -44.38
C THR A 60 -98.57 -4.69 -43.38
N PHE A 61 -97.29 -4.33 -43.37
CA PHE A 61 -96.74 -3.26 -42.54
C PHE A 61 -97.08 -1.87 -43.09
N LEU A 62 -97.40 -0.94 -42.20
CA LEU A 62 -97.60 0.49 -42.51
C LEU A 62 -96.30 1.17 -42.96
N THR A 63 -95.15 0.68 -42.48
CA THR A 63 -93.81 1.13 -42.87
C THR A 63 -92.94 -0.11 -43.06
N SER A 64 -92.19 -0.18 -44.17
CA SER A 64 -91.34 -1.33 -44.46
C SER A 64 -90.34 -1.57 -43.32
N PRO A 65 -90.24 -2.80 -42.78
CA PRO A 65 -89.20 -3.12 -41.82
C PRO A 65 -87.81 -2.86 -42.42
N ALA A 66 -86.90 -2.30 -41.62
CA ALA A 66 -85.58 -1.90 -42.09
C ALA A 66 -84.77 -3.08 -42.67
N ASN A 67 -83.84 -2.78 -43.58
CA ASN A 67 -83.02 -3.80 -44.22
C ASN A 67 -82.23 -4.63 -43.18
N GLY A 68 -82.28 -5.96 -43.31
CA GLY A 68 -81.64 -6.91 -42.40
C GLY A 68 -82.44 -7.24 -41.13
N VAL A 69 -83.60 -6.62 -40.90
CA VAL A 69 -84.50 -7.01 -39.81
C VAL A 69 -85.14 -8.36 -40.11
N THR A 70 -85.07 -9.26 -39.15
CA THR A 70 -85.80 -10.54 -39.19
C THR A 70 -87.25 -10.30 -38.81
N VAL A 71 -88.17 -10.52 -39.75
CA VAL A 71 -89.61 -10.49 -39.54
C VAL A 71 -90.06 -11.90 -39.25
N MET A 72 -90.61 -12.14 -38.07
CA MET A 72 -91.15 -13.44 -37.69
C MET A 72 -92.64 -13.32 -37.43
N LEU A 73 -93.41 -14.14 -38.17
CA LEU A 73 -94.85 -14.28 -38.06
C LEU A 73 -95.10 -15.64 -37.41
N GLU A 74 -95.74 -15.68 -36.25
CA GLU A 74 -95.95 -16.91 -35.48
C GLU A 74 -97.40 -16.98 -35.01
N ARG A 75 -98.01 -18.17 -35.10
CA ARG A 75 -99.31 -18.41 -34.47
C ARG A 75 -99.14 -18.49 -32.95
N ALA A 76 -99.79 -17.57 -32.24
CA ALA A 76 -99.82 -17.49 -30.79
C ALA A 76 -101.24 -17.70 -30.27
N VAL A 77 -101.64 -18.95 -30.10
CA VAL A 77 -102.99 -19.29 -29.63
C VAL A 77 -103.05 -19.23 -28.10
N PRO A 78 -104.09 -18.63 -27.51
CA PRO A 78 -104.31 -18.71 -26.07
C PRO A 78 -104.36 -20.16 -25.55
N THR A 79 -103.59 -20.45 -24.49
CA THR A 79 -103.53 -21.78 -23.86
C THR A 79 -104.64 -22.02 -22.84
N TYR A 80 -105.71 -21.21 -22.89
CA TYR A 80 -106.93 -21.37 -22.11
C TYR A 80 -108.14 -21.38 -23.03
N ARG A 81 -109.22 -21.97 -22.52
CA ARG A 81 -110.46 -22.10 -23.27
C ARG A 81 -111.21 -20.76 -23.29
N LEU A 82 -111.56 -20.29 -24.48
CA LEU A 82 -112.35 -19.07 -24.68
C LEU A 82 -113.85 -19.36 -24.83
N THR A 83 -114.20 -20.59 -25.21
CA THR A 83 -115.57 -20.99 -25.49
C THR A 83 -116.18 -21.65 -24.24
N ASP A 84 -117.20 -21.01 -23.68
CA ASP A 84 -117.99 -21.54 -22.56
C ASP A 84 -119.31 -22.12 -23.08
N TYR A 85 -119.46 -23.45 -23.03
CA TYR A 85 -120.70 -24.11 -23.44
C TYR A 85 -121.76 -23.94 -22.36
N GLN A 86 -122.87 -23.29 -22.72
CA GLN A 86 -123.99 -23.13 -21.81
C GLN A 86 -124.79 -24.42 -21.69
N ASP A 87 -125.27 -24.72 -20.47
CA ASP A 87 -126.19 -25.84 -20.25
C ASP A 87 -127.51 -25.59 -21.01
N ASN A 88 -127.98 -26.59 -21.75
CA ASN A 88 -129.08 -26.50 -22.74
C ASN A 88 -128.88 -25.48 -23.89
N GLY A 89 -127.65 -25.05 -24.16
CA GLY A 89 -127.33 -24.22 -25.34
C GLY A 89 -127.12 -25.02 -26.63
N ASP A 90 -127.16 -24.34 -27.78
CA ASP A 90 -126.92 -24.96 -29.09
C ASP A 90 -125.47 -25.47 -29.21
N LEU A 91 -125.30 -26.76 -29.49
CA LEU A 91 -124.00 -27.37 -29.75
C LEU A 91 -123.65 -27.27 -31.25
N LEU A 92 -123.36 -26.05 -31.70
CA LEU A 92 -123.05 -25.79 -33.10
C LEU A 92 -121.72 -26.43 -33.51
N ALA A 93 -121.73 -27.18 -34.61
CA ALA A 93 -120.54 -27.85 -35.13
C ALA A 93 -119.38 -26.88 -35.42
N ASP A 94 -119.67 -25.66 -35.88
CA ASP A 94 -118.62 -24.64 -36.13
C ASP A 94 -117.96 -24.18 -34.83
N THR A 95 -118.76 -23.94 -33.77
CA THR A 95 -118.27 -23.57 -32.44
C THR A 95 -117.42 -24.67 -31.82
N VAL A 96 -117.86 -25.93 -31.92
CA VAL A 96 -117.13 -27.08 -31.38
C VAL A 96 -115.83 -27.34 -32.16
N ASN A 97 -115.89 -27.30 -33.50
CA ASN A 97 -114.71 -27.52 -34.32
C ASN A 97 -113.64 -26.46 -34.04
N LYS A 98 -114.00 -25.16 -34.00
CA LYS A 98 -113.02 -24.10 -33.69
C LYS A 98 -112.40 -24.25 -32.30
N ASP A 99 -113.15 -24.75 -31.32
CA ASP A 99 -112.64 -24.99 -29.97
C ASP A 99 -111.66 -26.19 -29.92
N PHE A 100 -111.94 -27.27 -30.66
CA PHE A 100 -111.00 -28.39 -30.82
C PHE A 100 -109.78 -28.04 -31.66
N ASP A 101 -109.98 -27.28 -32.74
CA ASP A 101 -108.93 -26.78 -33.61
C ASP A 101 -107.94 -25.91 -32.82
N ARG A 102 -108.46 -25.07 -31.91
CA ARG A 102 -107.64 -24.25 -31.00
C ARG A 102 -106.70 -25.11 -30.14
N LEU A 103 -107.20 -26.23 -29.60
CA LEU A 103 -106.37 -27.15 -28.81
C LEU A 103 -105.26 -27.77 -29.66
N TRP A 104 -105.58 -28.23 -30.86
CA TRP A 104 -104.59 -28.79 -31.79
C TRP A 104 -103.53 -27.75 -32.19
N MET A 105 -103.94 -26.51 -32.44
CA MET A 105 -103.00 -25.43 -32.76
C MET A 105 -102.08 -25.11 -31.59
N ALA A 106 -102.60 -25.05 -30.35
CA ALA A 106 -101.80 -24.83 -29.15
C ALA A 106 -100.78 -25.98 -28.93
N ILE A 107 -101.16 -27.22 -29.22
CA ILE A 107 -100.25 -28.38 -29.17
C ILE A 107 -99.15 -28.27 -30.24
N GLN A 108 -99.51 -27.96 -31.49
CA GLN A 108 -98.53 -27.74 -32.57
C GLN A 108 -97.53 -26.64 -32.19
N GLN A 109 -98.02 -25.53 -31.62
CA GLN A 109 -97.18 -24.44 -31.12
C GLN A 109 -96.22 -24.93 -30.02
N ALA A 110 -96.70 -25.67 -29.03
CA ALA A 110 -95.87 -26.21 -27.96
C ALA A 110 -94.75 -27.14 -28.47
N PHE A 111 -95.00 -27.94 -29.51
CA PHE A 111 -93.98 -28.82 -30.09
C PHE A 111 -92.85 -28.08 -30.81
N ILE A 112 -93.10 -26.88 -31.36
CA ILE A 112 -92.03 -26.04 -31.92
C ILE A 112 -91.08 -25.59 -30.82
N TYR A 113 -91.62 -25.04 -29.73
CA TYR A 113 -90.81 -24.59 -28.59
C TYR A 113 -90.04 -25.75 -27.96
N LEU A 114 -90.63 -26.94 -27.89
CA LEU A 114 -89.92 -28.16 -27.47
C LEU A 114 -88.79 -28.53 -28.44
N GLY A 115 -88.96 -28.27 -29.73
CA GLY A 115 -87.92 -28.44 -30.75
C GLY A 115 -86.70 -27.53 -30.56
N LEU A 116 -86.89 -26.35 -29.95
CA LEU A 116 -85.86 -25.36 -29.64
C LEU A 116 -85.19 -25.58 -28.26
N ALA A 117 -85.82 -26.37 -27.38
CA ALA A 117 -85.30 -26.67 -26.05
C ALA A 117 -84.21 -27.75 -26.07
N LEU A 118 -83.37 -27.77 -25.03
CA LEU A 118 -82.49 -28.91 -24.74
C LEU A 118 -83.35 -30.10 -24.33
N THR A 119 -83.32 -31.16 -25.15
CA THR A 119 -84.10 -32.37 -24.96
C THR A 119 -83.19 -33.58 -24.87
N ARG A 120 -83.70 -34.67 -24.28
CA ARG A 120 -83.03 -35.98 -24.23
C ARG A 120 -83.92 -37.06 -24.86
N PRO A 121 -83.37 -38.19 -25.32
CA PRO A 121 -84.16 -39.27 -25.89
C PRO A 121 -85.15 -39.88 -24.89
N LEU A 122 -86.29 -40.34 -25.40
CA LEU A 122 -87.39 -40.89 -24.58
C LEU A 122 -86.98 -42.12 -23.77
N LEU A 123 -86.14 -42.99 -24.37
CA LEU A 123 -85.68 -44.23 -23.75
C LEU A 123 -84.41 -44.05 -22.89
N GLY A 124 -84.10 -42.80 -22.49
CA GLY A 124 -82.92 -42.46 -21.70
C GLY A 124 -81.77 -41.92 -22.56
N GLY A 125 -80.85 -41.17 -21.94
CA GLY A 125 -79.71 -40.53 -22.59
C GLY A 125 -79.44 -39.11 -22.09
N PRO A 126 -78.33 -38.49 -22.50
CA PRO A 126 -77.98 -37.12 -22.12
C PRO A 126 -78.86 -36.10 -22.84
N PHE A 127 -78.93 -34.88 -22.30
CA PHE A 127 -79.46 -33.73 -23.02
C PHE A 127 -78.59 -33.43 -24.25
N ASN A 128 -79.22 -33.12 -25.38
CA ASN A 128 -78.54 -32.88 -26.65
C ASN A 128 -78.95 -31.54 -27.26
N ALA A 129 -77.96 -30.69 -27.54
CA ALA A 129 -78.15 -29.40 -28.22
C ALA A 129 -78.30 -29.50 -29.74
N LYS A 130 -78.31 -30.71 -30.32
CA LYS A 130 -78.46 -30.99 -31.76
C LYS A 130 -77.46 -30.22 -32.64
N GLY A 131 -76.25 -29.98 -32.13
CA GLY A 131 -75.19 -29.24 -32.81
C GLY A 131 -75.22 -27.72 -32.63
N TYR A 132 -76.22 -27.16 -31.96
CA TYR A 132 -76.29 -25.72 -31.64
C TYR A 132 -75.40 -25.35 -30.44
N ARG A 133 -74.87 -24.12 -30.45
CA ARG A 133 -74.04 -23.57 -29.37
C ARG A 133 -74.92 -23.24 -28.15
N ILE A 134 -74.46 -23.59 -26.95
CA ILE A 134 -75.00 -23.11 -25.67
C ILE A 134 -74.13 -21.93 -25.23
N GLU A 135 -74.75 -20.78 -24.97
CA GLU A 135 -74.07 -19.54 -24.54
C GLU A 135 -74.69 -18.98 -23.26
N ASN A 136 -73.96 -18.08 -22.58
CA ASN A 136 -74.36 -17.47 -21.30
C ASN A 136 -74.56 -18.47 -20.14
N LEU A 137 -73.82 -19.58 -20.15
CA LEU A 137 -73.74 -20.48 -19.01
C LEU A 137 -72.94 -19.81 -17.87
N GLY A 138 -73.38 -19.99 -16.62
CA GLY A 138 -72.62 -19.55 -15.45
C GLY A 138 -71.35 -20.37 -15.23
N ASP A 139 -70.49 -19.90 -14.31
CA ASP A 139 -69.34 -20.70 -13.86
C ASP A 139 -69.84 -21.88 -12.99
N PRO A 140 -69.20 -23.07 -13.10
CA PRO A 140 -69.61 -24.25 -12.34
C PRO A 140 -69.35 -24.05 -10.83
N ILE A 141 -70.28 -24.54 -9.99
CA ILE A 141 -70.17 -24.51 -8.52
C ILE A 141 -69.90 -25.91 -8.00
N GLU A 142 -70.66 -26.89 -8.47
CA GLU A 142 -70.57 -28.30 -8.07
C GLU A 142 -69.82 -29.14 -9.10
N SER A 143 -69.32 -30.30 -8.67
CA SER A 143 -68.49 -31.18 -9.51
C SER A 143 -69.17 -31.75 -10.76
N GLN A 144 -70.50 -31.67 -10.86
CA GLN A 144 -71.29 -32.19 -11.98
C GLN A 144 -71.82 -31.08 -12.91
N ASP A 145 -71.50 -29.82 -12.63
CA ASP A 145 -72.00 -28.70 -13.44
C ASP A 145 -71.34 -28.67 -14.82
N ALA A 146 -72.11 -28.24 -15.83
CA ALA A 146 -71.55 -27.90 -17.13
C ALA A 146 -70.64 -26.66 -17.00
N THR A 147 -69.64 -26.54 -17.86
CA THR A 147 -68.63 -25.47 -17.77
C THR A 147 -68.44 -24.73 -19.09
N THR A 148 -68.14 -23.44 -19.02
CA THR A 148 -67.81 -22.63 -20.20
C THR A 148 -66.42 -22.97 -20.72
N LYS A 149 -66.18 -22.82 -22.03
CA LYS A 149 -64.83 -22.95 -22.60
C LYS A 149 -63.83 -22.02 -21.89
N LYS A 150 -64.26 -20.81 -21.53
CA LYS A 150 -63.43 -19.84 -20.81
C LYS A 150 -62.94 -20.41 -19.47
N TYR A 151 -63.83 -20.97 -18.66
CA TYR A 151 -63.46 -21.58 -17.38
C TYR A 151 -62.48 -22.73 -17.58
N VAL A 152 -62.74 -23.63 -18.53
CA VAL A 152 -61.84 -24.75 -18.87
C VAL A 152 -60.47 -24.27 -19.34
N ASP A 153 -60.43 -23.29 -20.25
CA ASP A 153 -59.17 -22.70 -20.74
C ASP A 153 -58.41 -22.00 -19.61
N GLN A 154 -59.10 -21.31 -18.71
CA GLN A 154 -58.47 -20.63 -17.56
C GLN A 154 -57.88 -21.63 -16.58
N VAL A 155 -58.64 -22.65 -16.17
CA VAL A 155 -58.14 -23.74 -15.33
C VAL A 155 -57.00 -24.47 -16.04
N GLY A 156 -57.16 -24.75 -17.33
CA GLY A 156 -56.14 -25.38 -18.18
C GLY A 156 -54.86 -24.57 -18.26
N ASN A 157 -54.93 -23.26 -18.51
CA ASN A 157 -53.78 -22.37 -18.56
C ASN A 157 -53.10 -22.20 -17.19
N ILE A 158 -53.87 -22.14 -16.10
CA ILE A 158 -53.35 -22.10 -14.74
C ILE A 158 -52.57 -23.39 -14.43
N ASN A 159 -53.12 -24.53 -14.82
CA ASN A 159 -52.48 -25.83 -14.61
C ASN A 159 -51.24 -25.98 -15.52
N LEU A 160 -51.36 -25.68 -16.82
CA LEU A 160 -50.28 -25.81 -17.80
C LEU A 160 -49.15 -24.79 -17.62
N GLY A 161 -49.46 -23.60 -17.09
CA GLY A 161 -48.46 -22.59 -16.73
C GLY A 161 -47.60 -22.99 -15.52
N ARG A 162 -47.90 -24.13 -14.88
CA ARG A 162 -47.24 -24.63 -13.66
C ARG A 162 -46.74 -26.08 -13.77
N THR A 163 -46.81 -26.72 -14.93
CA THR A 163 -46.48 -28.15 -15.10
C THR A 163 -45.33 -28.40 -16.08
N LEU A 164 -44.48 -29.38 -15.79
CA LEU A 164 -43.62 -30.02 -16.79
C LEU A 164 -44.46 -30.87 -17.74
N ARG A 165 -44.23 -30.77 -19.04
CA ARG A 165 -44.95 -31.56 -20.06
C ARG A 165 -44.27 -32.91 -20.24
N VAL A 166 -45.04 -33.97 -20.06
CA VAL A 166 -44.62 -35.37 -20.13
C VAL A 166 -45.60 -36.14 -21.04
N PRO A 167 -45.14 -37.11 -21.84
CA PRO A 167 -46.01 -37.86 -22.75
C PRO A 167 -46.93 -38.86 -22.04
N GLU A 168 -46.65 -39.22 -20.79
CA GLU A 168 -47.41 -40.17 -19.98
C GLU A 168 -48.73 -39.57 -19.48
N SER A 169 -49.76 -40.40 -19.31
CA SER A 169 -51.08 -39.97 -18.81
C SER A 169 -51.09 -39.58 -17.33
N TYR A 170 -50.07 -39.96 -16.59
CA TYR A 170 -49.89 -39.66 -15.17
C TYR A 170 -48.40 -39.74 -14.81
N VAL A 171 -47.93 -38.78 -14.02
CA VAL A 171 -46.60 -38.77 -13.41
C VAL A 171 -46.77 -38.38 -11.95
N GLU A 172 -45.99 -38.99 -11.05
CA GLU A 172 -46.04 -38.66 -9.63
C GLU A 172 -45.73 -37.18 -9.37
N ALA A 173 -46.24 -36.64 -8.26
CA ALA A 173 -45.94 -35.26 -7.89
C ALA A 173 -44.43 -35.08 -7.67
N ILE A 174 -43.87 -33.97 -8.14
CA ILE A 174 -42.47 -33.63 -7.81
C ILE A 174 -42.30 -33.56 -6.28
N PRO A 175 -41.12 -33.89 -5.74
CA PRO A 175 -40.89 -33.85 -4.29
C PRO A 175 -41.23 -32.49 -3.65
N SER A 176 -41.60 -32.51 -2.36
CA SER A 176 -42.05 -31.31 -1.63
C SER A 176 -41.00 -30.19 -1.67
N ALA A 177 -41.41 -28.93 -1.47
CA ALA A 177 -40.51 -27.77 -1.49
C ALA A 177 -39.27 -27.94 -0.59
N ALA A 178 -39.45 -28.54 0.59
CA ALA A 178 -38.36 -28.84 1.51
C ALA A 178 -37.39 -29.90 0.99
N LEU A 179 -37.88 -30.90 0.25
CA LEU A 179 -37.06 -31.98 -0.31
C LEU A 179 -36.33 -31.60 -1.59
N ARG A 180 -36.89 -30.66 -2.37
CA ARG A 180 -36.34 -30.17 -3.66
C ARG A 180 -35.54 -28.87 -3.55
N ALA A 181 -35.47 -28.26 -2.37
CA ALA A 181 -34.65 -27.07 -2.16
C ALA A 181 -33.19 -27.41 -2.53
N ASN A 182 -32.59 -26.59 -3.40
CA ASN A 182 -31.20 -26.72 -3.86
C ASN A 182 -30.88 -28.06 -4.55
N LYS A 183 -31.83 -28.65 -5.29
CA LYS A 183 -31.68 -29.94 -5.98
C LYS A 183 -32.16 -29.90 -7.43
N ILE A 184 -31.62 -30.77 -8.29
CA ILE A 184 -32.03 -30.92 -9.69
C ILE A 184 -33.21 -31.91 -9.78
N LEU A 185 -34.14 -31.66 -10.71
CA LEU A 185 -35.19 -32.61 -11.05
C LEU A 185 -34.63 -33.66 -12.02
N GLY A 186 -34.56 -34.92 -11.58
CA GLY A 186 -34.21 -36.07 -12.40
C GLY A 186 -35.34 -37.09 -12.48
N PHE A 187 -35.09 -38.23 -13.14
CA PHE A 187 -36.06 -39.32 -13.26
C PHE A 187 -35.41 -40.65 -12.82
N ASN A 188 -36.14 -41.47 -12.05
CA ASN A 188 -35.68 -42.80 -11.66
C ASN A 188 -35.83 -43.82 -12.80
N ASN A 189 -35.48 -45.08 -12.56
CA ASN A 189 -35.58 -46.16 -13.56
C ASN A 189 -37.03 -46.42 -14.05
N ASP A 190 -38.03 -45.96 -13.31
CA ASP A 190 -39.45 -46.05 -13.66
C ASP A 190 -39.97 -44.78 -14.37
N GLY A 191 -39.09 -43.82 -14.66
CA GLY A 191 -39.43 -42.55 -15.30
C GLY A 191 -40.14 -41.54 -14.39
N GLN A 192 -40.16 -41.77 -13.07
CA GLN A 192 -40.83 -40.89 -12.10
C GLN A 192 -39.89 -39.76 -11.63
N PRO A 193 -40.42 -38.55 -11.37
CA PRO A 193 -39.62 -37.39 -10.97
C PRO A 193 -39.05 -37.59 -9.56
N VAL A 194 -37.74 -37.40 -9.45
CA VAL A 194 -37.01 -37.44 -8.19
C VAL A 194 -36.15 -36.19 -8.03
N SER A 195 -35.94 -35.76 -6.79
CA SER A 195 -35.00 -34.68 -6.49
C SER A 195 -33.62 -35.28 -6.30
N LEU A 196 -32.77 -35.11 -7.29
CA LEU A 196 -31.39 -35.52 -7.24
C LEU A 196 -30.56 -34.39 -6.62
N PRO A 197 -29.56 -34.70 -5.77
CA PRO A 197 -28.52 -33.70 -5.53
C PRO A 197 -28.00 -33.22 -6.89
N PRO A 198 -27.67 -31.93 -7.05
CA PRO A 198 -27.08 -31.49 -8.29
C PRO A 198 -25.88 -32.36 -8.61
N GLU A 199 -25.83 -32.88 -9.83
CA GLU A 199 -24.62 -33.56 -10.29
C GLU A 199 -23.50 -32.54 -10.27
N ASN A 200 -22.37 -32.86 -9.63
CA ASN A 200 -21.21 -31.98 -9.51
C ASN A 200 -20.97 -31.22 -10.83
N GLY A 201 -21.20 -29.90 -10.84
CA GLY A 201 -20.91 -29.03 -11.99
C GLY A 201 -22.08 -28.35 -12.70
N SER A 202 -23.28 -28.20 -12.11
CA SER A 202 -24.28 -27.28 -12.69
C SER A 202 -23.78 -25.82 -12.61
N ALA A 203 -23.99 -25.02 -13.66
CA ALA A 203 -23.54 -23.62 -13.68
C ALA A 203 -24.11 -22.79 -12.51
N ALA A 204 -25.27 -23.18 -11.96
CA ALA A 204 -25.84 -22.51 -10.80
C ALA A 204 -25.09 -22.84 -9.50
N ASP A 205 -24.65 -24.08 -9.31
CA ASP A 205 -23.82 -24.47 -8.15
C ASP A 205 -22.43 -23.87 -8.27
N VAL A 206 -21.83 -23.89 -9.47
CA VAL A 206 -20.55 -23.21 -9.70
C VAL A 206 -20.68 -21.71 -9.41
N LEU A 207 -21.79 -21.05 -9.80
CA LEU A 207 -22.00 -19.63 -9.49
C LEU A 207 -22.26 -19.38 -8.00
N LEU A 208 -22.95 -20.30 -7.30
CA LEU A 208 -23.22 -20.16 -5.87
C LEU A 208 -21.96 -20.43 -5.04
N GLU A 209 -21.19 -21.45 -5.40
CA GLU A 209 -19.90 -21.77 -4.81
C GLU A 209 -18.86 -20.68 -5.11
N LEU A 210 -18.82 -20.12 -6.33
CA LEU A 210 -17.96 -18.98 -6.65
C LEU A 210 -18.38 -17.68 -5.95
N ALA A 211 -19.65 -17.53 -5.56
CA ALA A 211 -20.16 -16.36 -4.84
C ALA A 211 -20.05 -16.49 -3.31
N SER A 212 -19.76 -17.69 -2.82
CA SER A 212 -19.65 -17.99 -1.38
C SER A 212 -18.34 -17.46 -0.78
N SER A 213 -18.40 -17.04 0.48
CA SER A 213 -17.24 -16.65 1.29
C SER A 213 -16.82 -17.73 2.29
N GLU A 214 -17.42 -18.92 2.23
CA GLU A 214 -17.07 -20.05 3.10
C GLU A 214 -15.71 -20.65 2.72
N ASP A 215 -15.01 -21.24 3.69
CA ASP A 215 -13.69 -21.84 3.49
C ASP A 215 -13.70 -22.87 2.36
N GLY A 216 -12.77 -22.75 1.42
CA GLY A 216 -12.64 -23.65 0.27
C GLY A 216 -13.62 -23.36 -0.88
N GLN A 217 -14.43 -22.31 -0.79
CA GLN A 217 -15.29 -21.81 -1.85
C GLN A 217 -14.80 -20.45 -2.39
N GLY A 218 -15.56 -19.81 -3.28
CA GLY A 218 -15.22 -18.51 -3.83
C GLY A 218 -13.96 -18.53 -4.69
N ASP A 219 -12.98 -17.70 -4.32
CA ASP A 219 -11.70 -17.63 -5.02
C ASP A 219 -10.83 -18.89 -4.84
N ALA A 220 -11.16 -19.78 -3.89
CA ALA A 220 -10.45 -21.05 -3.73
C ALA A 220 -10.75 -22.04 -4.88
N LEU A 221 -11.84 -21.82 -5.61
CA LEU A 221 -12.26 -22.67 -6.74
C LEU A 221 -11.67 -22.22 -8.08
N ILE A 222 -11.02 -21.05 -8.12
CA ILE A 222 -10.42 -20.50 -9.34
C ILE A 222 -8.95 -20.89 -9.37
N THR A 223 -8.53 -21.66 -10.39
CA THR A 223 -7.11 -21.99 -10.58
C THR A 223 -6.40 -20.88 -11.34
N VAL A 224 -5.22 -20.48 -10.85
CA VAL A 224 -4.32 -19.53 -11.52
C VAL A 224 -2.94 -20.13 -11.77
N LYS A 225 -2.32 -19.68 -12.87
CA LYS A 225 -0.95 -20.07 -13.26
C LYS A 225 -0.29 -18.93 -14.02
N GLN A 226 0.95 -18.62 -13.67
CA GLN A 226 1.74 -17.59 -14.36
C GLN A 226 2.12 -18.04 -15.79
N PRO A 227 2.20 -17.12 -16.77
CA PRO A 227 2.39 -17.46 -18.19
C PRO A 227 3.83 -17.86 -18.57
N TYR A 228 4.68 -18.16 -17.58
CA TYR A 228 6.10 -18.47 -17.78
C TYR A 228 6.39 -19.98 -17.72
N ILE A 229 7.37 -20.42 -18.50
CA ILE A 229 7.84 -21.83 -18.53
C ILE A 229 8.25 -22.26 -17.11
N GLY A 230 7.77 -23.43 -16.68
CA GLY A 230 8.06 -23.99 -15.34
C GLY A 230 7.10 -23.56 -14.22
N SER A 231 6.13 -22.69 -14.48
CA SER A 231 5.14 -22.28 -13.47
C SER A 231 4.24 -23.44 -13.01
N VAL A 232 3.89 -23.47 -11.73
CA VAL A 232 2.98 -24.45 -11.11
C VAL A 232 1.59 -23.80 -10.93
N ALA A 233 0.52 -24.58 -11.10
CA ALA A 233 -0.85 -24.12 -10.87
C ALA A 233 -1.18 -24.10 -9.37
N ARG A 234 -1.98 -23.13 -8.94
CA ARG A 234 -2.47 -22.95 -7.56
C ARG A 234 -3.87 -22.31 -7.55
N THR A 235 -4.53 -22.21 -6.41
CA THR A 235 -5.82 -21.50 -6.31
C THR A 235 -5.63 -19.97 -6.27
N GLN A 236 -6.63 -19.20 -6.69
CA GLN A 236 -6.64 -17.75 -6.56
C GLN A 236 -6.65 -17.35 -5.07
N HIS A 237 -7.35 -18.10 -4.22
CA HIS A 237 -7.29 -17.94 -2.77
C HIS A 237 -5.88 -18.08 -2.22
N ASP A 238 -5.14 -19.11 -2.64
CA ASP A 238 -3.74 -19.28 -2.23
C ASP A 238 -2.93 -18.05 -2.62
N PHE A 239 -3.14 -17.52 -3.83
CA PHE A 239 -2.42 -16.34 -4.33
C PHE A 239 -2.77 -15.08 -3.54
N ASN A 240 -4.06 -14.83 -3.29
CA ASN A 240 -4.54 -13.71 -2.50
C ASN A 240 -4.01 -13.77 -1.06
N SER A 241 -4.01 -14.96 -0.45
CA SER A 241 -3.49 -15.18 0.92
C SER A 241 -1.98 -14.99 1.06
N GLN A 242 -1.24 -14.67 0.00
CA GLN A 242 0.19 -14.33 0.12
C GLN A 242 0.38 -13.01 0.86
N PHE A 243 -0.57 -12.09 0.75
CA PHE A 243 -0.59 -10.81 1.46
C PHE A 243 -1.91 -10.69 2.23
N VAL A 244 -1.87 -10.15 3.44
CA VAL A 244 -3.07 -9.88 4.23
C VAL A 244 -3.20 -8.38 4.41
N SER A 245 -4.30 -7.78 3.95
CA SER A 245 -4.50 -6.34 4.02
C SER A 245 -5.09 -5.90 5.35
N VAL A 246 -4.71 -4.72 5.84
CA VAL A 246 -5.39 -4.08 6.98
C VAL A 246 -6.88 -3.83 6.67
N LYS A 247 -7.22 -3.67 5.39
CA LYS A 247 -8.61 -3.52 4.94
C LYS A 247 -9.45 -4.79 5.12
N ASP A 248 -8.82 -5.97 5.15
CA ASP A 248 -9.51 -7.24 5.40
C ASP A 248 -10.08 -7.30 6.82
N PHE A 249 -9.63 -6.39 7.70
CA PHE A 249 -10.09 -6.23 9.08
C PHE A 249 -10.81 -4.88 9.31
N GLY A 250 -11.37 -4.28 8.25
CA GLY A 250 -12.14 -3.03 8.36
C GLY A 250 -11.31 -1.84 8.85
N ASP A 251 -10.10 -1.69 8.30
CA ASP A 251 -9.08 -0.69 8.69
C ASP A 251 -8.51 -0.88 10.12
N GLY A 252 -8.79 -2.03 10.75
CA GLY A 252 -8.25 -2.41 12.06
C GLY A 252 -6.80 -2.87 12.01
N PHE A 253 -5.84 -1.94 12.11
CA PHE A 253 -4.40 -2.23 12.06
C PHE A 253 -3.95 -3.27 13.11
N GLU A 254 -4.39 -3.09 14.36
CA GLU A 254 -4.06 -3.99 15.46
C GLU A 254 -4.65 -5.39 15.24
N GLN A 255 -5.88 -5.47 14.72
CA GLN A 255 -6.54 -6.75 14.43
C GLN A 255 -5.84 -7.49 13.29
N ALA A 256 -5.43 -6.78 12.24
CA ALA A 256 -4.63 -7.31 11.14
C ALA A 256 -3.28 -7.83 11.64
N HIS A 257 -2.64 -7.11 12.56
CA HIS A 257 -1.43 -7.58 13.23
C HIS A 257 -1.67 -8.87 14.02
N ILE A 258 -2.67 -8.93 14.91
CA ILE A 258 -2.89 -10.10 15.78
C ILE A 258 -3.28 -11.35 14.97
N SER A 259 -4.17 -11.19 14.00
CA SER A 259 -4.82 -12.31 13.31
C SER A 259 -4.01 -12.89 12.16
N THR A 260 -3.05 -12.13 11.62
CA THR A 260 -2.19 -12.60 10.51
C THR A 260 -1.10 -13.53 11.03
N PRO A 261 -0.84 -14.71 10.42
CA PRO A 261 0.30 -15.55 10.77
C PRO A 261 1.64 -14.84 10.54
N ALA A 262 2.63 -15.05 11.40
CA ALA A 262 3.93 -14.38 11.31
C ALA A 262 4.69 -14.64 9.98
N SER A 263 4.37 -15.73 9.27
CA SER A 263 4.95 -16.05 7.97
C SER A 263 4.35 -15.27 6.78
N LYS A 264 3.34 -14.43 7.02
CA LYS A 264 2.62 -13.67 5.98
C LYS A 264 2.91 -12.18 6.13
N TRP A 265 2.93 -11.48 5.00
CA TRP A 265 3.16 -10.03 4.98
C TRP A 265 1.83 -9.29 5.13
N VAL A 266 1.83 -8.19 5.90
CA VAL A 266 0.65 -7.35 6.13
C VAL A 266 0.69 -6.14 5.21
N LEU A 267 -0.25 -6.02 4.28
CA LEU A 267 -0.41 -4.88 3.39
C LEU A 267 -1.18 -3.75 4.08
N VAL A 268 -0.68 -2.52 3.96
CA VAL A 268 -1.25 -1.29 4.52
C VAL A 268 -1.49 -0.32 3.37
N PRO A 269 -2.69 -0.34 2.75
CA PRO A 269 -3.03 0.54 1.64
C PRO A 269 -3.09 2.02 2.06
N PRO A 270 -3.22 2.97 1.13
CA PRO A 270 -3.36 4.38 1.50
C PRO A 270 -4.56 4.65 2.41
N GLY A 271 -4.35 5.42 3.48
CA GLY A 271 -5.37 5.71 4.49
C GLY A 271 -4.82 6.13 5.84
N ASP A 272 -5.75 6.39 6.77
CA ASP A 272 -5.47 6.75 8.16
C ASP A 272 -5.76 5.55 9.07
N TYR A 273 -4.75 5.04 9.79
CA TYR A 273 -4.89 3.85 10.63
C TYR A 273 -4.52 4.14 12.09
N GLY A 274 -5.42 3.80 13.01
CA GLY A 274 -5.26 4.04 14.43
C GLY A 274 -4.38 3.01 15.14
N ILE A 275 -3.40 3.49 15.91
CA ILE A 275 -2.58 2.71 16.85
C ILE A 275 -2.72 3.34 18.26
N PRO A 276 -3.71 2.90 19.06
CA PRO A 276 -3.99 3.50 20.36
C PRO A 276 -2.98 3.09 21.46
N SER A 277 -2.20 2.02 21.26
CA SER A 277 -1.18 1.53 22.20
C SER A 277 -0.03 0.82 21.48
N ASP A 278 1.09 0.58 22.15
CA ASP A 278 2.28 -0.05 21.55
C ASP A 278 1.98 -1.50 21.10
N ILE A 279 2.40 -1.85 19.88
CA ILE A 279 2.20 -3.16 19.24
C ILE A 279 3.58 -3.81 18.99
N ASP A 280 3.79 -5.00 19.54
CA ASP A 280 5.01 -5.79 19.30
C ASP A 280 4.95 -6.50 17.94
N CYS A 281 5.69 -5.98 16.97
CA CYS A 281 5.74 -6.43 15.60
C CYS A 281 6.95 -7.33 15.29
N ALA A 282 7.65 -7.84 16.31
CA ALA A 282 8.84 -8.65 16.12
C ALA A 282 8.61 -9.83 15.17
N GLY A 283 9.49 -9.95 14.16
CA GLY A 283 9.44 -11.03 13.17
C GLY A 283 8.36 -10.87 12.09
N ARG A 284 7.70 -9.70 11.99
CA ARG A 284 6.68 -9.43 10.97
C ARG A 284 7.13 -8.42 9.92
N VAL A 285 6.60 -8.59 8.71
CA VAL A 285 6.83 -7.71 7.56
C VAL A 285 5.54 -6.99 7.18
N PHE A 286 5.59 -5.67 7.04
CA PHE A 286 4.49 -4.83 6.60
C PHE A 286 4.83 -4.17 5.26
N ILE A 287 3.88 -4.13 4.32
CA ILE A 287 4.01 -3.37 3.07
C ILE A 287 3.14 -2.12 3.18
N PHE A 288 3.73 -0.92 3.09
CA PHE A 288 2.98 0.34 3.12
C PHE A 288 2.86 0.91 1.71
N GLU A 289 1.63 1.11 1.23
CA GLU A 289 1.35 1.76 -0.06
C GLU A 289 0.92 3.21 0.20
N GLU A 290 1.75 4.18 -0.19
CA GLU A 290 1.54 5.57 0.19
C GLU A 290 0.37 6.28 -0.51
N PRO A 291 -0.30 7.26 0.15
CA PRO A 291 0.01 7.77 1.50
C PRO A 291 -0.66 7.00 2.64
N VAL A 292 0.12 6.64 3.68
CA VAL A 292 -0.38 6.02 4.91
C VAL A 292 -0.09 6.95 6.10
N ASN A 293 -1.12 7.29 6.87
CA ASN A 293 -0.97 7.99 8.15
C ASN A 293 -1.26 7.04 9.30
N ILE A 294 -0.31 6.93 10.23
CA ILE A 294 -0.51 6.23 11.49
C ILE A 294 -0.89 7.28 12.54
N ILE A 295 -2.06 7.12 13.16
CA ILE A 295 -2.63 8.06 14.14
C ILE A 295 -2.73 7.40 15.52
N GLY A 296 -2.49 8.15 16.60
CA GLY A 296 -2.57 7.63 17.97
C GLY A 296 -1.27 7.78 18.77
N VAL A 297 -1.27 7.26 20.01
CA VAL A 297 -0.14 7.39 20.96
C VAL A 297 0.77 6.16 21.00
N GLY A 298 0.34 5.05 20.40
CA GLY A 298 1.10 3.81 20.36
C GLY A 298 2.12 3.73 19.24
N LYS A 299 3.04 2.77 19.33
CA LYS A 299 4.16 2.54 18.42
C LYS A 299 4.20 1.10 17.93
N MET A 300 4.79 0.89 16.75
CA MET A 300 5.16 -0.45 16.28
C MET A 300 6.59 -0.77 16.73
N LEU A 301 6.78 -1.82 17.52
CA LEU A 301 8.08 -2.25 18.04
C LEU A 301 8.63 -3.38 17.16
N GLY A 302 9.87 -3.26 16.66
CA GLY A 302 10.54 -4.36 15.94
C GLY A 302 9.96 -4.74 14.58
N ALA A 303 9.19 -3.86 13.93
CA ALA A 303 8.60 -4.12 12.62
C ALA A 303 9.64 -4.03 11.47
N VAL A 304 9.49 -4.89 10.46
CA VAL A 304 10.14 -4.75 9.17
C VAL A 304 9.15 -4.11 8.20
N ILE A 305 9.50 -2.99 7.58
CA ILE A 305 8.59 -2.24 6.69
C ILE A 305 9.16 -2.19 5.27
N HIS A 306 8.36 -2.64 4.32
CA HIS A 306 8.55 -2.50 2.87
C HIS A 306 7.64 -1.36 2.41
N ARG A 307 8.19 -0.20 2.11
CA ARG A 307 7.39 0.94 1.64
C ARG A 307 7.37 0.95 0.12
N HIS A 308 6.18 0.92 -0.48
CA HIS A 308 5.94 1.10 -1.90
C HIS A 308 5.49 2.55 -2.15
N HIS A 309 6.32 3.31 -2.85
CA HIS A 309 6.03 4.69 -3.22
C HIS A 309 5.10 4.75 -4.44
N GLN A 310 4.41 5.88 -4.64
CA GLN A 310 3.52 6.09 -5.80
C GLN A 310 4.24 6.00 -7.16
N ASP A 311 5.56 6.18 -7.17
CA ASP A 311 6.42 6.04 -8.34
C ASP A 311 6.85 4.58 -8.62
N GLY A 312 6.41 3.63 -7.79
CA GLY A 312 6.73 2.20 -7.91
C GLY A 312 8.02 1.76 -7.22
N SER A 313 8.74 2.66 -6.55
CA SER A 313 9.97 2.31 -5.81
C SER A 313 9.67 1.65 -4.46
N VAL A 314 10.53 0.71 -4.03
CA VAL A 314 10.40 -0.04 -2.76
C VAL A 314 11.55 0.32 -1.80
N SER A 315 11.26 0.66 -0.55
CA SER A 315 12.28 0.91 0.50
C SER A 315 12.08 0.00 1.72
N HIS A 316 13.18 -0.50 2.30
CA HIS A 316 13.17 -1.43 3.44
C HIS A 316 13.70 -0.73 4.70
N GLY A 317 12.95 -0.79 5.80
CA GLY A 317 13.37 -0.28 7.12
C GLY A 317 13.23 -1.35 8.21
N VAL A 318 14.21 -1.44 9.11
CA VAL A 318 14.19 -2.32 10.29
C VAL A 318 14.52 -1.47 11.52
N GLY A 319 13.63 -1.43 12.52
CA GLY A 319 13.87 -0.72 13.79
C GLY A 319 12.66 -0.01 14.39
N GLU A 320 12.86 0.61 15.56
CA GLU A 320 11.85 1.45 16.24
C GLU A 320 11.46 2.64 15.36
N VAL A 321 10.23 2.64 14.83
CA VAL A 321 9.77 3.76 14.00
C VAL A 321 9.30 4.90 14.90
N ARG A 322 10.15 5.92 15.06
CA ARG A 322 9.71 7.29 15.38
C ARG A 322 9.81 8.16 14.13
N GLN A 323 8.88 9.10 14.03
CA GLN A 323 8.76 10.10 12.97
C GLN A 323 10.07 10.87 12.67
N TYR A 324 10.14 11.33 11.40
CA TYR A 324 10.93 12.42 10.80
C TYR A 324 12.24 12.08 10.05
N LYS A 325 12.15 12.24 8.71
CA LYS A 325 13.14 12.77 7.76
C LYS A 325 14.63 12.53 8.06
N SER A 326 15.13 11.38 7.65
CA SER A 326 16.52 11.19 7.13
C SER A 326 16.54 9.89 6.33
N LYS A 327 16.71 9.96 4.99
CA LYS A 327 16.83 8.76 4.14
C LYS A 327 18.21 8.14 4.38
N TYR A 328 18.25 6.97 5.03
CA TYR A 328 19.38 6.05 4.99
C TYR A 328 19.04 5.00 3.93
N ARG A 329 19.82 4.91 2.84
CA ARG A 329 19.72 3.82 1.85
C ARG A 329 20.93 2.90 2.03
N PHE A 330 20.70 1.58 2.03
CA PHE A 330 21.72 0.56 1.83
C PHE A 330 21.51 0.00 0.42
N GLY A 331 22.43 0.26 -0.51
CA GLY A 331 22.20 -0.12 -1.90
C GLY A 331 23.44 -0.08 -2.78
N SER A 332 23.47 -1.00 -3.75
CA SER A 332 24.51 -1.14 -4.76
C SER A 332 24.44 0.00 -5.77
N SER A 333 25.57 0.68 -6.00
CA SER A 333 25.80 1.40 -7.25
C SER A 333 26.30 0.39 -8.31
N GLY A 334 26.09 0.70 -9.60
CA GLY A 334 26.41 -0.16 -10.75
C GLY A 334 27.89 -0.53 -10.94
N HIS A 335 28.74 -0.31 -9.93
CA HIS A 335 30.16 -0.65 -9.92
C HIS A 335 30.57 -1.57 -8.75
N GLY A 336 29.62 -2.18 -8.03
CA GLY A 336 29.92 -3.27 -7.09
C GLY A 336 30.39 -2.86 -5.69
N LEU A 337 30.22 -1.59 -5.30
CA LEU A 337 30.46 -1.14 -3.94
C LEU A 337 29.15 -1.18 -3.13
N LEU A 338 29.20 -1.80 -1.94
CA LEU A 338 28.11 -1.84 -0.95
C LEU A 338 28.33 -0.71 0.06
N GLY A 339 27.39 0.24 0.17
CA GLY A 339 27.56 1.40 1.04
C GLY A 339 26.27 1.96 1.67
N LEU A 340 26.42 2.68 2.78
CA LEU A 340 25.39 3.47 3.45
C LEU A 340 25.34 4.86 2.81
N GLN A 341 24.25 5.17 2.13
CA GLN A 341 24.00 6.49 1.56
C GLN A 341 23.28 7.38 2.58
N ILE A 342 23.81 8.57 2.85
CA ILE A 342 23.25 9.57 3.77
C ILE A 342 22.98 10.88 3.01
N GLY A 343 21.72 11.31 2.96
CA GLY A 343 21.25 12.49 2.21
C GLY A 343 20.67 12.15 0.83
N GLY A 344 19.62 12.88 0.38
CA GLY A 344 18.83 12.61 -0.85
C GLY A 344 19.59 12.85 -2.16
N ALA A 345 19.17 12.41 -3.36
CA ALA A 345 17.81 12.08 -3.81
C ALA A 345 17.76 11.04 -4.98
N GLU A 346 16.55 10.85 -5.51
CA GLU A 346 16.08 9.94 -6.56
C GLU A 346 16.91 9.96 -7.86
N PRO A 347 17.23 8.82 -8.50
CA PRO A 347 17.91 8.78 -9.81
C PRO A 347 17.13 9.49 -10.95
N ALA A 348 15.84 9.75 -10.76
CA ALA A 348 15.00 10.41 -11.75
C ALA A 348 14.96 11.95 -11.63
N ASP A 349 15.39 12.55 -10.50
CA ASP A 349 15.14 13.98 -10.21
C ASP A 349 16.34 14.77 -9.62
N GLY A 350 17.59 14.28 -9.67
CA GLY A 350 18.79 15.11 -9.38
C GLY A 350 19.65 14.63 -8.21
N VAL A 351 20.98 14.79 -8.32
CA VAL A 351 21.94 13.68 -8.11
C VAL A 351 22.97 13.88 -6.97
N ALA A 352 22.77 14.73 -5.96
CA ALA A 352 23.83 15.01 -4.96
C ALA A 352 23.56 14.47 -3.53
N GLY A 353 24.14 13.32 -3.18
CA GLY A 353 24.19 12.75 -1.82
C GLY A 353 25.55 12.12 -1.49
N ASN A 354 25.80 11.67 -0.26
CA ASN A 354 27.09 11.05 0.11
C ASN A 354 26.93 9.54 0.29
N VAL A 355 27.80 8.76 -0.37
CA VAL A 355 27.88 7.30 -0.26
C VAL A 355 29.03 6.96 0.67
N MET A 356 28.74 6.28 1.79
CA MET A 356 29.74 5.70 2.67
C MET A 356 29.99 4.26 2.29
N PHE A 357 31.22 3.83 2.05
CA PHE A 357 31.54 2.43 1.74
C PHE A 357 32.92 2.02 2.27
N PRO A 358 33.14 0.73 2.57
CA PRO A 358 34.46 0.23 2.85
C PRO A 358 35.28 0.19 1.55
N GLU A 359 36.43 0.84 1.55
CA GLU A 359 37.44 0.75 0.50
C GLU A 359 38.50 -0.26 0.93
N ASP A 360 38.90 -1.19 0.05
CA ASP A 360 39.97 -2.24 0.05
C ASP A 360 40.51 -2.84 1.37
N ASN A 361 40.56 -2.10 2.47
CA ASN A 361 40.72 -2.52 3.85
C ASN A 361 39.38 -2.46 4.60
N GLY A 362 38.86 -3.63 5.02
CA GLY A 362 37.54 -3.81 5.65
C GLY A 362 37.27 -3.09 6.99
N SER A 363 38.08 -2.10 7.36
CA SER A 363 37.94 -1.31 8.61
C SER A 363 37.86 0.20 8.35
N TRP A 364 38.00 0.65 7.10
CA TRP A 364 37.97 2.07 6.77
C TRP A 364 36.62 2.42 6.14
N THR A 365 36.03 3.55 6.52
CA THR A 365 34.77 4.04 5.93
C THR A 365 35.10 5.24 5.05
N THR A 366 35.00 5.07 3.73
CA THR A 366 35.20 6.13 2.75
C THR A 366 33.87 6.81 2.47
N MET A 367 33.86 8.14 2.30
CA MET A 367 32.68 8.92 1.90
C MET A 367 32.94 9.55 0.53
N GLN A 368 32.04 9.34 -0.43
CA GLN A 368 32.12 9.94 -1.75
C GLN A 368 30.80 10.62 -2.12
N PRO A 369 30.80 11.81 -2.73
CA PRO A 369 29.58 12.34 -3.31
C PRO A 369 29.11 11.43 -4.45
N SER A 370 27.80 11.19 -4.53
CA SER A 370 27.16 10.41 -5.59
C SER A 370 27.20 11.12 -6.94
N GLU A 371 27.48 12.43 -6.94
CA GLU A 371 27.65 13.25 -8.12
C GLU A 371 29.02 13.95 -8.10
N PHE A 372 29.66 13.94 -9.26
CA PHE A 372 30.97 14.54 -9.45
C PHE A 372 30.89 16.05 -9.21
N GLY A 373 31.67 16.56 -8.24
CA GLY A 373 31.76 17.99 -7.95
C GLY A 373 30.85 18.49 -6.81
N SER A 374 30.07 17.62 -6.15
CA SER A 374 29.33 18.01 -4.94
C SER A 374 30.23 18.05 -3.71
N SER A 375 30.06 19.06 -2.86
CA SER A 375 30.77 19.18 -1.58
C SER A 375 30.25 18.18 -0.54
N ILE A 376 31.18 17.57 0.19
CA ILE A 376 30.88 16.72 1.35
C ILE A 376 30.95 17.58 2.61
N GLU A 377 29.89 17.59 3.41
CA GLU A 377 29.94 18.10 4.78
C GLU A 377 30.04 16.92 5.75
N PHE A 378 31.11 16.89 6.55
CA PHE A 378 31.38 15.82 7.51
C PHE A 378 31.41 16.40 8.93
N SER A 379 30.47 15.97 9.77
CA SER A 379 30.38 16.38 11.18
C SER A 379 30.87 15.23 12.07
N VAL A 380 32.01 15.43 12.73
CA VAL A 380 32.56 14.45 13.70
C VAL A 380 32.07 14.80 15.09
N GLN A 381 31.33 13.88 15.71
CA GLN A 381 31.04 13.91 17.13
C GLN A 381 31.94 12.87 17.83
N PRO A 382 32.51 13.16 19.02
CA PRO A 382 33.46 12.26 19.65
C PRO A 382 32.78 10.94 20.05
N SER A 383 33.36 9.81 19.62
CA SER A 383 32.94 8.45 20.04
C SER A 383 33.94 7.78 20.98
N SER A 384 34.81 8.54 21.64
CA SER A 384 35.78 7.95 22.57
C SER A 384 35.16 7.77 23.96
N VAL A 385 35.29 6.56 24.49
CA VAL A 385 35.17 6.28 25.92
C VAL A 385 36.12 7.22 26.67
N SER A 386 35.53 8.10 27.47
CA SER A 386 36.28 9.08 28.27
C SER A 386 35.74 9.10 29.68
N GLY A 387 36.62 9.36 30.63
CA GLY A 387 36.26 9.37 32.03
C GLY A 387 37.38 9.95 32.89
N ARG A 388 37.31 9.67 34.18
CA ARG A 388 38.36 10.02 35.14
C ARG A 388 38.84 8.79 35.88
N LEU A 389 40.16 8.70 36.05
CA LEU A 389 40.82 7.71 36.88
C LEU A 389 41.58 8.40 38.02
N ARG A 390 41.78 7.66 39.10
CA ARG A 390 42.59 8.03 40.25
C ARG A 390 43.74 7.05 40.42
N THR A 391 44.98 7.53 40.50
CA THR A 391 46.11 6.68 40.92
C THR A 391 46.18 6.50 42.41
N ILE A 392 46.84 5.44 42.85
CA ILE A 392 47.17 5.22 44.25
C ILE A 392 48.69 5.32 44.45
N ALA A 393 49.12 6.32 45.22
CA ALA A 393 50.53 6.55 45.52
C ALA A 393 51.24 5.30 46.07
N GLY A 394 52.44 5.04 45.58
CA GLY A 394 53.28 3.91 45.96
C GLY A 394 52.87 2.57 45.34
N THR A 395 51.93 2.57 44.38
CA THR A 395 51.43 1.34 43.75
C THR A 395 51.32 1.49 42.23
N ASP A 396 51.03 0.38 41.54
CA ASP A 396 50.68 0.30 40.11
C ASP A 396 49.16 0.34 39.88
N ARG A 397 48.37 0.63 40.93
CA ARG A 397 46.91 0.55 40.93
C ARG A 397 46.26 1.84 40.48
N VAL A 398 45.21 1.68 39.68
CA VAL A 398 44.36 2.75 39.16
C VAL A 398 42.89 2.43 39.46
N GLU A 399 42.15 3.44 39.94
CA GLU A 399 40.74 3.34 40.31
C GLU A 399 39.85 4.21 39.41
N TRP A 400 38.66 3.70 39.08
CA TRP A 400 37.64 4.42 38.34
C TRP A 400 36.99 5.51 39.20
N VAL A 401 36.80 6.71 38.64
CA VAL A 401 36.12 7.84 39.30
C VAL A 401 34.81 8.19 38.57
N SER A 402 34.85 8.31 37.25
CA SER A 402 33.68 8.63 36.42
C SER A 402 33.89 8.22 34.95
N GLY A 403 32.80 8.15 34.17
CA GLY A 403 32.83 7.67 32.78
C GLY A 403 32.50 6.18 32.67
N GLU A 404 32.95 5.52 31.61
CA GLU A 404 32.75 4.07 31.50
C GLU A 404 33.63 3.30 32.49
N LYS A 405 33.08 2.20 32.99
CA LYS A 405 33.75 1.28 33.92
C LYS A 405 34.66 0.30 33.20
N PHE A 406 35.60 -0.28 33.93
CA PHE A 406 36.52 -1.28 33.36
C PHE A 406 35.78 -2.57 33.00
N THR A 407 36.20 -3.21 31.91
CA THR A 407 35.72 -4.54 31.53
C THR A 407 36.87 -5.54 31.50
N PRO A 408 36.62 -6.86 31.66
CA PRO A 408 37.68 -7.88 31.57
C PRO A 408 38.45 -7.81 30.25
N THR A 409 37.81 -7.35 29.18
CA THR A 409 38.41 -7.19 27.85
C THR A 409 39.40 -6.02 27.74
N MET A 410 39.61 -5.25 28.82
CA MET A 410 40.63 -4.19 28.87
C MET A 410 42.01 -4.71 29.29
N LEU A 411 42.11 -5.95 29.78
CA LEU A 411 43.38 -6.57 30.08
C LEU A 411 44.30 -6.52 28.84
N LEU A 412 45.58 -6.15 29.03
CA LEU A 412 46.58 -5.92 28.00
C LEU A 412 46.35 -4.70 27.08
N SER A 413 45.23 -3.99 27.20
CA SER A 413 44.92 -2.79 26.41
C SER A 413 45.65 -1.54 26.94
N ARG A 414 45.78 -0.52 26.09
CA ARG A 414 46.36 0.78 26.47
C ARG A 414 45.34 1.66 27.19
N ILE A 415 45.82 2.39 28.18
CA ILE A 415 45.12 3.50 28.82
C ILE A 415 46.02 4.72 28.69
N TYR A 416 45.45 5.80 28.17
CA TYR A 416 46.14 7.05 27.94
C TYR A 416 45.70 8.05 28.98
N TRP A 417 46.67 8.62 29.66
CA TRP A 417 46.39 9.46 30.80
C TRP A 417 47.53 10.46 31.01
N ALA A 418 47.18 11.76 31.07
CA ALA A 418 48.12 12.87 31.31
C ALA A 418 49.33 12.93 30.36
N GLY A 419 49.14 12.55 29.09
CA GLY A 419 50.21 12.54 28.08
C GLY A 419 51.18 11.36 28.22
N LEU A 420 50.85 10.36 29.05
CA LEU A 420 51.57 9.09 29.18
C LEU A 420 50.67 7.93 28.75
N THR A 421 51.31 6.83 28.38
CA THR A 421 50.64 5.61 27.92
C THR A 421 50.99 4.47 28.86
N TYR A 422 49.97 3.83 29.42
CA TYR A 422 50.10 2.66 30.28
C TYR A 422 49.39 1.46 29.67
N ARG A 423 49.79 0.25 30.08
CA ARG A 423 49.14 -1.00 29.70
C ARG A 423 48.49 -1.64 30.92
N VAL A 424 47.23 -2.06 30.80
CA VAL A 424 46.55 -2.83 31.86
C VAL A 424 47.24 -4.18 32.03
N SER A 425 47.86 -4.41 33.19
CA SER A 425 48.56 -5.65 33.53
C SER A 425 47.67 -6.63 34.28
N VAL A 426 46.72 -6.14 35.08
CA VAL A 426 45.77 -6.95 35.84
C VAL A 426 44.40 -6.27 35.87
N TYR A 427 43.35 -7.05 35.58
CA TYR A 427 41.96 -6.66 35.81
C TYR A 427 41.51 -7.18 37.18
N VAL A 428 41.07 -6.29 38.07
CA VAL A 428 40.61 -6.66 39.43
C VAL A 428 39.08 -6.61 39.52
N SER A 429 38.48 -5.51 39.08
CA SER A 429 37.04 -5.31 39.06
C SER A 429 36.64 -4.28 37.99
N ASP A 430 35.34 -4.00 37.87
CA ASP A 430 34.82 -2.93 37.01
C ASP A 430 35.26 -1.51 37.43
N THR A 431 35.94 -1.37 38.58
CA THR A 431 36.43 -0.10 39.11
C THR A 431 37.93 -0.08 39.45
N VAL A 432 38.65 -1.20 39.34
CA VAL A 432 40.06 -1.29 39.72
C VAL A 432 40.87 -2.11 38.72
N VAL A 433 42.03 -1.58 38.31
CA VAL A 433 43.03 -2.28 37.49
C VAL A 433 44.45 -1.97 37.98
N HIS A 434 45.39 -2.85 37.63
CA HIS A 434 46.83 -2.57 37.72
C HIS A 434 47.38 -2.26 36.34
N VAL A 435 48.43 -1.43 36.28
CA VAL A 435 49.07 -1.05 35.02
C VAL A 435 50.59 -1.23 35.02
N THR A 436 51.17 -1.29 33.83
CA THR A 436 52.62 -1.29 33.56
C THR A 436 52.93 -0.25 32.49
N GLU A 437 54.21 0.06 32.29
CA GLU A 437 54.65 0.78 31.10
C GLU A 437 54.36 -0.06 29.84
N VAL A 438 54.26 0.57 28.68
CA VAL A 438 53.93 -0.13 27.41
C VAL A 438 54.90 -1.27 27.10
N ASN A 439 56.17 -1.10 27.47
CA ASN A 439 57.25 -2.09 27.34
C ASN A 439 57.25 -3.17 28.45
N SER A 440 56.18 -3.26 29.24
CA SER A 440 56.00 -4.19 30.36
C SER A 440 56.86 -3.92 31.60
N THR A 441 57.48 -2.75 31.72
CA THR A 441 58.19 -2.35 32.94
C THR A 441 57.20 -2.04 34.07
N ALA A 442 57.53 -2.40 35.31
CA ALA A 442 56.70 -2.09 36.47
C ALA A 442 56.56 -0.58 36.70
N VAL A 443 55.37 -0.13 37.10
CA VAL A 443 55.05 1.26 37.42
C VAL A 443 54.83 1.40 38.93
N SER A 444 55.20 2.54 39.50
CA SER A 444 54.79 2.93 40.86
C SER A 444 54.48 4.42 40.85
N PHE A 445 53.22 4.78 41.09
CA PHE A 445 52.78 6.18 41.07
C PHE A 445 53.35 6.95 42.26
N LEU A 446 53.89 8.15 42.01
CA LEU A 446 54.49 8.98 43.06
C LEU A 446 53.43 9.69 43.92
N ALA A 447 52.22 9.88 43.39
CA ALA A 447 51.12 10.57 44.05
C ALA A 447 49.77 9.98 43.65
N THR A 448 48.77 10.20 44.52
CA THR A 448 47.36 9.93 44.24
C THR A 448 46.78 11.13 43.51
N GLU A 449 46.51 10.99 42.22
CA GLU A 449 46.00 12.08 41.38
C GLU A 449 44.77 11.63 40.60
N GLU A 450 43.81 12.55 40.45
CA GLU A 450 42.66 12.37 39.56
C GLU A 450 42.83 13.14 38.27
N LYS A 451 42.60 12.47 37.16
CA LYS A 451 42.84 13.04 35.85
C LYS A 451 41.96 12.35 34.79
N PRO A 452 41.71 13.03 33.65
CA PRO A 452 40.98 12.44 32.56
C PRO A 452 41.80 11.31 31.92
N TYR A 453 41.11 10.24 31.55
CA TYR A 453 41.69 9.15 30.77
C TYR A 453 40.92 8.95 29.46
N GLN A 454 41.61 8.36 28.49
CA GLN A 454 41.02 7.92 27.24
C GLN A 454 41.52 6.52 26.91
N THR A 455 40.70 5.77 26.19
CA THR A 455 41.10 4.51 25.55
C THR A 455 40.69 4.57 24.10
N THR A 456 41.60 4.21 23.20
CA THR A 456 41.32 4.00 21.78
C THR A 456 41.67 2.57 21.41
N GLY A 457 40.99 2.03 20.39
CA GLY A 457 41.35 0.73 19.87
C GLY A 457 40.50 0.27 18.69
N VAL A 458 41.16 -0.43 17.77
CA VAL A 458 40.53 -1.22 16.71
C VAL A 458 40.17 -2.57 17.29
N ILE A 459 38.89 -2.94 17.20
CA ILE A 459 38.35 -4.18 17.74
C ILE A 459 37.96 -5.11 16.59
N MET A 460 38.37 -6.37 16.68
CA MET A 460 38.03 -7.42 15.73
C MET A 460 37.47 -8.61 16.51
N SER A 461 36.39 -9.22 16.05
CA SER A 461 35.74 -10.36 16.73
C SER A 461 35.26 -11.41 15.75
N GLY A 462 35.14 -12.66 16.20
CA GLY A 462 34.67 -13.73 15.32
C GLY A 462 34.90 -15.12 15.84
N VAL A 463 34.87 -16.08 14.91
CA VAL A 463 35.17 -17.49 15.15
C VAL A 463 36.48 -17.83 14.46
N GLY A 464 37.39 -18.45 15.20
CA GLY A 464 38.69 -18.86 14.71
C GLY A 464 39.03 -20.30 15.10
N PHE A 465 40.09 -20.83 14.51
CA PHE A 465 40.65 -22.13 14.84
C PHE A 465 42.02 -21.94 15.47
N VAL A 466 42.21 -22.48 16.67
CA VAL A 466 43.51 -22.51 17.35
C VAL A 466 44.18 -23.85 17.09
N SER A 467 45.42 -23.79 16.57
CA SER A 467 46.29 -24.95 16.42
C SER A 467 47.69 -24.59 16.90
N GLY A 468 48.09 -25.15 18.05
CA GLY A 468 49.35 -24.78 18.70
C GLY A 468 49.31 -23.33 19.19
N ASP A 469 50.27 -22.51 18.77
CA ASP A 469 50.38 -21.09 19.09
C ASP A 469 49.78 -20.17 18.02
N VAL A 470 48.99 -20.69 17.07
CA VAL A 470 48.41 -19.91 15.98
C VAL A 470 46.89 -19.90 16.08
N LEU A 471 46.30 -18.70 16.05
CA LEU A 471 44.86 -18.48 15.85
C LEU A 471 44.62 -18.11 14.38
N THR A 472 43.77 -18.87 13.69
CA THR A 472 43.36 -18.63 12.29
C THR A 472 41.91 -18.24 12.24
N ARG A 473 41.55 -17.13 11.60
CA ARG A 473 40.13 -16.74 11.44
C ARG A 473 39.37 -17.73 10.55
N ILE A 474 38.19 -18.14 10.98
CA ILE A 474 37.19 -18.86 10.17
C ILE A 474 36.15 -17.86 9.65
N SER A 475 35.56 -17.06 10.54
CA SER A 475 34.51 -16.08 10.24
C SER A 475 34.55 -14.91 11.22
N GLY A 476 33.89 -13.78 10.91
CA GLY A 476 33.92 -12.54 11.69
C GLY A 476 34.81 -11.45 11.09
N ASP A 477 35.36 -10.54 11.87
CA ASP A 477 36.15 -9.40 11.38
C ASP A 477 37.55 -9.83 10.92
N PRO A 478 38.06 -9.36 9.76
CA PRO A 478 39.41 -9.66 9.29
C PRO A 478 40.48 -9.09 10.23
N PHE A 479 41.66 -9.72 10.27
CA PHE A 479 42.75 -9.24 11.12
C PHE A 479 43.45 -8.05 10.47
N VAL A 480 43.32 -6.87 11.09
CA VAL A 480 43.96 -5.63 10.64
C VAL A 480 45.41 -5.61 11.09
N ARG A 481 46.33 -5.31 10.17
CA ARG A 481 47.75 -5.12 10.47
C ARG A 481 48.01 -3.69 10.97
N THR A 482 48.59 -3.58 12.15
CA THR A 482 48.95 -2.34 12.84
C THR A 482 50.37 -2.48 13.42
N ASP A 483 50.69 -1.76 14.50
CA ASP A 483 51.99 -1.76 15.16
C ASP A 483 52.37 -3.11 15.79
N LYS A 484 53.69 -3.35 15.89
CA LYS A 484 54.28 -4.60 16.38
C LYS A 484 54.09 -4.73 17.91
N ASP A 485 53.65 -5.91 18.36
CA ASP A 485 53.49 -6.31 19.77
C ASP A 485 52.29 -5.67 20.54
N GLU A 486 51.31 -5.12 19.83
CA GLU A 486 50.20 -4.34 20.42
C GLU A 486 48.85 -5.07 20.52
N TYR A 487 48.78 -6.31 20.02
CA TYR A 487 47.53 -7.05 19.99
C TYR A 487 47.24 -7.78 21.30
N ALA A 488 46.13 -7.38 21.95
CA ALA A 488 45.49 -8.15 23.00
C ALA A 488 44.51 -9.13 22.35
N VAL A 489 44.78 -10.44 22.47
CA VAL A 489 43.99 -11.50 21.85
C VAL A 489 43.22 -12.24 22.94
N PHE A 490 41.90 -12.28 22.85
CA PHE A 490 41.05 -13.03 23.78
C PHE A 490 40.49 -14.24 23.06
N ILE A 491 40.73 -15.44 23.60
CA ILE A 491 40.19 -16.71 23.10
C ILE A 491 39.21 -17.22 24.14
N ASN A 492 37.92 -17.35 23.78
CA ASN A 492 36.83 -17.69 24.70
C ASN A 492 36.87 -16.85 26.01
N GLY A 493 37.20 -15.57 25.88
CA GLY A 493 37.30 -14.61 26.98
C GLY A 493 38.63 -14.60 27.75
N LYS A 494 39.55 -15.53 27.48
CA LYS A 494 40.87 -15.59 28.12
C LYS A 494 41.92 -14.83 27.32
N ALA A 495 42.70 -13.97 27.98
CA ALA A 495 43.65 -13.06 27.33
C ALA A 495 45.01 -13.71 27.00
N TYR A 496 45.52 -13.39 25.82
CA TYR A 496 46.78 -13.79 25.21
C TYR A 496 47.42 -12.57 24.53
N ARG A 497 48.73 -12.64 24.29
CA ARG A 497 49.48 -11.63 23.54
C ARG A 497 49.93 -12.19 22.20
N ALA A 498 49.92 -11.36 21.17
CA ALA A 498 50.54 -11.74 19.89
C ALA A 498 52.07 -11.74 19.99
N ALA A 499 52.69 -12.71 19.31
CA ALA A 499 54.13 -12.85 19.12
C ALA A 499 54.63 -12.19 17.82
N ALA A 500 53.72 -11.93 16.89
CA ALA A 500 54.01 -11.36 15.59
C ALA A 500 52.79 -10.59 15.07
N LEU A 501 53.01 -9.76 14.04
CA LEU A 501 51.93 -9.11 13.30
C LEU A 501 51.04 -10.17 12.62
N PRO A 502 49.73 -9.92 12.47
CA PRO A 502 48.85 -10.82 11.74
C PRO A 502 49.26 -10.95 10.27
N GLU A 503 49.20 -12.16 9.73
CA GLU A 503 49.45 -12.47 8.32
C GLU A 503 48.38 -13.42 7.79
N ASN A 504 47.78 -13.12 6.63
CA ASN A 504 46.77 -13.97 5.98
C ASN A 504 45.63 -14.43 6.92
N ASN A 505 45.12 -13.52 7.77
CA ASN A 505 44.12 -13.83 8.80
C ASN A 505 44.57 -14.88 9.84
N THR A 506 45.86 -14.97 10.09
CA THR A 506 46.44 -15.73 11.20
C THR A 506 47.17 -14.79 12.15
N ILE A 507 47.15 -15.11 13.44
CA ILE A 507 47.94 -14.40 14.45
C ILE A 507 48.67 -15.41 15.32
N LYS A 508 50.00 -15.25 15.42
CA LYS A 508 50.84 -16.07 16.28
C LYS A 508 50.81 -15.52 17.70
N LEU A 509 50.66 -16.37 18.69
CA LEU A 509 50.55 -16.03 20.10
C LEU A 509 51.87 -16.28 20.82
N LEU A 510 52.17 -15.49 21.86
CA LEU A 510 53.38 -15.66 22.68
C LEU A 510 53.35 -16.95 23.51
N THR A 511 52.16 -17.45 23.83
CA THR A 511 51.95 -18.67 24.59
C THR A 511 50.89 -19.52 23.92
N VAL A 512 51.06 -20.83 23.98
CA VAL A 512 50.10 -21.82 23.45
C VAL A 512 48.83 -21.77 24.31
N PRO A 513 47.64 -21.51 23.73
CA PRO A 513 46.37 -21.59 24.45
C PRO A 513 46.03 -23.01 24.89
N ASN A 514 45.26 -23.14 25.97
CA ASN A 514 44.79 -24.45 26.41
C ASN A 514 43.66 -24.95 25.49
N GLU A 515 42.92 -24.00 24.95
CA GLU A 515 41.83 -24.14 24.00
C GLU A 515 42.42 -24.44 22.62
N GLN A 516 42.12 -25.61 22.07
CA GLN A 516 42.54 -26.06 20.74
C GLN A 516 41.28 -26.38 19.92
N GLY A 517 41.31 -26.08 18.63
CA GLY A 517 40.14 -26.21 17.76
C GLY A 517 39.37 -24.90 17.59
N GLU A 518 38.07 -25.01 17.27
CA GLU A 518 37.22 -23.85 17.02
C GLU A 518 36.92 -23.08 18.32
N VAL A 519 37.13 -21.76 18.29
CA VAL A 519 36.99 -20.86 19.42
C VAL A 519 36.40 -19.53 18.98
N SER A 520 35.78 -18.82 19.91
CA SER A 520 35.49 -17.39 19.74
C SER A 520 36.76 -16.57 19.99
N TYR A 521 37.00 -15.55 19.16
CA TYR A 521 38.07 -14.59 19.37
C TYR A 521 37.56 -13.15 19.48
N LEU A 522 38.29 -12.34 20.24
CA LEU A 522 38.24 -10.89 20.25
C LEU A 522 39.68 -10.38 20.25
N ILE A 523 40.04 -9.52 19.31
CA ILE A 523 41.38 -8.94 19.20
C ILE A 523 41.25 -7.42 19.31
N LYS A 524 42.11 -6.80 20.11
CA LYS A 524 42.20 -5.35 20.24
C LYS A 524 43.61 -4.86 19.92
N THR A 525 43.71 -3.76 19.19
CA THR A 525 44.95 -3.06 18.86
C THR A 525 44.71 -1.55 18.72
N THR A 526 45.71 -0.73 18.38
CA THR A 526 45.58 0.71 18.09
C THR A 526 46.34 1.07 16.81
N VAL A 527 46.08 2.27 16.26
CA VAL A 527 46.80 2.87 15.12
C VAL A 527 47.21 4.29 15.52
N ASP A 528 48.52 4.55 15.61
CA ASP A 528 49.13 5.87 15.86
C ASP A 528 48.57 6.66 17.06
N ASP A 529 47.93 5.98 18.02
CA ASP A 529 47.23 6.59 19.16
C ASP A 529 46.25 7.71 18.75
N ILE A 530 45.57 7.50 17.62
CA ILE A 530 44.59 8.45 17.09
C ILE A 530 43.29 8.31 17.88
N ALA A 531 42.80 9.43 18.42
CA ALA A 531 41.51 9.49 19.11
C ALA A 531 40.37 9.87 18.14
N SER A 532 40.64 10.79 17.23
CA SER A 532 39.76 11.12 16.11
C SER A 532 40.57 11.77 14.99
N VAL A 533 40.23 11.48 13.74
CA VAL A 533 40.89 12.10 12.59
C VAL A 533 39.92 12.28 11.43
N VAL A 534 40.02 13.44 10.77
CA VAL A 534 39.45 13.68 9.44
C VAL A 534 40.61 13.76 8.46
N ARG A 535 40.62 12.88 7.47
CA ARG A 535 41.62 12.84 6.39
C ARG A 535 40.90 13.05 5.07
N LEU A 536 41.35 14.02 4.29
CA LEU A 536 40.86 14.23 2.93
C LEU A 536 41.93 13.77 1.94
N GLN A 537 41.59 12.78 1.12
CA GLN A 537 42.49 12.23 0.11
C GLN A 537 42.32 12.92 -1.25
N LYS A 538 43.31 12.76 -2.14
CA LYS A 538 43.21 13.19 -3.54
C LYS A 538 42.62 12.07 -4.40
N VAL A 539 41.69 12.40 -5.29
CA VAL A 539 41.00 11.44 -6.19
C VAL A 539 41.90 10.86 -7.30
N SER A 540 43.15 11.32 -7.49
CA SER A 540 44.04 10.70 -8.50
C SER A 540 45.52 10.66 -8.11
N GLY A 541 46.09 9.46 -8.24
CA GLY A 541 47.52 9.17 -8.19
C GLY A 541 47.83 8.04 -7.21
N ALA A 542 48.11 6.85 -7.74
CA ALA A 542 48.64 5.74 -6.95
C ALA A 542 49.92 6.20 -6.22
N GLY A 543 49.87 6.24 -4.88
CA GLY A 543 51.06 6.42 -4.03
C GLY A 543 51.06 7.58 -3.02
N PHE A 544 49.96 8.32 -2.80
CA PHE A 544 49.96 9.48 -1.88
C PHE A 544 48.72 9.49 -0.97
N GLU A 545 48.91 9.41 0.35
CA GLU A 545 47.82 9.12 1.29
C GLU A 545 46.90 10.31 1.66
N GLU A 546 47.38 11.56 1.82
CA GLU A 546 46.57 12.63 2.46
C GLU A 546 46.86 14.06 1.95
N ASN A 547 45.82 14.83 1.61
CA ASN A 547 45.90 16.26 1.24
C ASN A 547 45.69 17.21 2.43
N LEU A 548 44.79 16.85 3.35
CA LEU A 548 44.51 17.59 4.59
C LEU A 548 44.21 16.59 5.71
N THR A 549 44.89 16.75 6.85
CA THR A 549 44.62 15.97 8.06
C THR A 549 44.24 16.92 9.19
N LEU A 550 43.08 16.68 9.82
CA LEU A 550 42.67 17.27 11.09
C LEU A 550 42.60 16.15 12.11
N GLY A 551 43.58 16.06 13.01
CA GLY A 551 43.72 14.95 13.94
C GLY A 551 43.77 15.37 15.40
N ALA A 552 43.08 14.63 16.26
CA ALA A 552 43.24 14.65 17.70
C ALA A 552 43.89 13.34 18.14
N TYR A 553 44.96 13.44 18.93
CA TYR A 553 45.69 12.30 19.45
C TYR A 553 45.39 12.10 20.92
N THR A 554 45.44 10.85 21.36
CA THR A 554 45.13 10.48 22.75
C THR A 554 46.12 11.06 23.77
N LEU A 555 47.29 11.51 23.30
CA LEU A 555 48.29 12.24 24.11
C LEU A 555 48.00 13.75 24.27
N GLY A 556 46.86 14.23 23.78
CA GLY A 556 46.41 15.62 24.01
C GLY A 556 46.95 16.65 23.02
N LYS A 557 47.44 16.21 21.84
CA LYS A 557 47.85 17.09 20.74
C LYS A 557 46.77 17.13 19.65
N PHE A 558 46.58 18.31 19.06
CA PHE A 558 45.80 18.50 17.83
C PHE A 558 46.76 18.83 16.68
N GLN A 559 46.53 18.22 15.53
CA GLN A 559 47.34 18.43 14.33
C GLN A 559 46.44 18.91 13.19
N ILE A 560 46.95 19.92 12.49
CA ILE A 560 46.41 20.40 11.21
C ILE A 560 47.62 20.51 10.26
N HIS A 561 47.67 19.72 9.20
CA HIS A 561 48.77 19.78 8.23
C HIS A 561 48.32 19.51 6.79
N ALA A 562 49.10 19.99 5.82
CA ALA A 562 48.93 19.69 4.40
C ALA A 562 49.90 18.54 4.00
N GLY A 563 49.54 17.75 2.99
CA GLY A 563 50.35 16.61 2.54
C GLY A 563 51.80 16.97 2.17
N SER A 564 52.77 16.13 2.53
CA SER A 564 54.20 16.49 2.53
C SER A 564 55.09 15.86 1.44
N SER A 565 54.54 15.34 0.32
CA SER A 565 55.36 14.64 -0.67
C SER A 565 55.06 14.97 -2.14
N GLY A 566 56.07 15.53 -2.83
CA GLY A 566 56.46 15.26 -4.22
C GLY A 566 55.52 15.61 -5.38
N GLY A 567 54.30 16.06 -5.15
CA GLY A 567 53.31 16.40 -6.20
C GLY A 567 52.71 17.80 -6.07
N PRO A 568 51.78 18.20 -6.95
CA PRO A 568 51.03 19.45 -6.79
C PRO A 568 50.17 19.37 -5.53
N THR A 569 50.65 20.02 -4.47
CA THR A 569 50.02 20.17 -3.16
C THR A 569 49.16 21.44 -3.10
N TYR A 570 48.03 21.38 -2.41
CA TYR A 570 47.22 22.56 -2.13
C TYR A 570 47.61 23.14 -0.76
N PRO A 571 47.85 24.46 -0.65
CA PRO A 571 48.12 25.09 0.64
C PRO A 571 46.87 25.01 1.53
N LEU A 572 47.06 24.86 2.84
CA LEU A 572 45.97 25.04 3.79
C LEU A 572 45.77 26.53 4.02
N VAL A 573 44.52 26.99 3.86
CA VAL A 573 44.15 28.38 4.07
C VAL A 573 43.09 28.50 5.16
N ILE A 574 43.37 29.29 6.19
CA ILE A 574 42.45 29.57 7.31
C ILE A 574 42.10 31.05 7.25
N GLY A 575 40.94 31.40 6.69
CA GLY A 575 40.54 32.80 6.51
C GLY A 575 39.10 33.11 6.88
N CYS A 576 38.76 34.41 6.91
CA CYS A 576 37.38 34.88 7.10
C CYS A 576 36.88 35.62 5.84
N GLN A 577 35.77 35.12 5.28
CA GLN A 577 35.00 35.65 4.14
C GLN A 577 35.62 35.54 2.73
N TRP A 578 34.71 35.38 1.76
CA TRP A 578 34.92 35.38 0.31
C TRP A 578 34.40 36.72 -0.24
N ASP A 579 35.09 37.35 -1.19
CA ASP A 579 34.49 38.44 -1.95
C ASP A 579 33.58 37.92 -3.08
N SER A 580 32.89 38.83 -3.77
CA SER A 580 31.93 38.51 -4.83
C SER A 580 32.56 37.81 -6.05
N ASP A 581 33.89 37.84 -6.15
CA ASP A 581 34.66 37.24 -7.24
C ASP A 581 35.32 35.91 -6.81
N GLY A 582 35.06 35.47 -5.57
CA GLY A 582 35.54 34.20 -5.03
C GLY A 582 36.94 34.25 -4.41
N GLU A 583 37.49 35.44 -4.18
CA GLU A 583 38.85 35.62 -3.67
C GLU A 583 38.85 35.86 -2.15
N GLU A 584 39.83 35.30 -1.44
CA GLU A 584 39.90 35.31 0.03
C GLU A 584 40.49 36.63 0.59
N ARG A 585 39.82 37.22 1.61
CA ARG A 585 40.16 38.57 2.11
C ARG A 585 41.19 38.65 3.24
N SER A 586 41.34 37.62 4.08
CA SER A 586 42.30 37.61 5.20
C SER A 586 42.53 36.18 5.65
N SER A 587 43.74 35.65 5.45
CA SER A 587 44.01 34.24 5.73
C SER A 587 45.38 33.97 6.35
N ILE A 588 45.40 32.93 7.18
CA ILE A 588 46.60 32.22 7.62
C ILE A 588 46.87 31.10 6.61
N PHE A 589 47.97 31.19 5.86
CA PHE A 589 48.42 30.14 4.95
C PHE A 589 49.44 29.27 5.65
N VAL A 590 49.30 27.94 5.57
CA VAL A 590 50.36 27.00 5.94
C VAL A 590 50.79 26.22 4.70
N THR A 591 52.06 26.36 4.32
CA THR A 591 52.63 25.63 3.18
C THR A 591 53.18 24.28 3.63
N PRO A 592 53.30 23.29 2.72
CA PRO A 592 53.79 21.94 3.05
C PRO A 592 55.20 21.87 3.67
N ASP A 593 56.02 22.91 3.46
CA ASP A 593 57.34 23.08 4.06
C ASP A 593 57.30 23.78 5.44
N GLY A 594 56.11 23.93 6.03
CA GLY A 594 55.92 24.40 7.41
C GLY A 594 55.84 25.91 7.58
N GLN A 595 55.82 26.69 6.51
CA GLN A 595 55.75 28.16 6.63
C GLN A 595 54.34 28.62 6.87
N THR A 596 54.21 29.64 7.70
CA THR A 596 52.94 30.29 7.97
C THR A 596 52.94 31.68 7.31
N LYS A 597 51.82 32.16 6.78
CA LYS A 597 51.65 33.57 6.36
C LYS A 597 50.36 34.09 6.94
N ILE A 598 50.31 35.29 7.50
CA ILE A 598 49.09 35.89 8.06
C ILE A 598 48.78 37.22 7.33
N GLY A 599 47.76 37.25 6.45
CA GLY A 599 47.29 38.45 5.74
C GLY A 599 46.70 38.19 4.35
N GLY A 600 45.82 39.08 3.85
CA GLY A 600 45.10 38.94 2.57
C GLY A 600 45.57 39.85 1.43
N LYS A 601 45.11 39.60 0.20
CA LYS A 601 45.59 40.20 -1.07
C LYS A 601 45.53 41.74 -1.16
N ASN A 602 44.71 42.42 -0.36
CA ASN A 602 44.58 43.89 -0.36
C ASN A 602 45.04 44.60 0.92
N GLY A 603 45.76 43.91 1.83
CA GLY A 603 46.35 44.52 3.02
C GLY A 603 47.57 43.73 3.45
N GLY A 604 48.75 44.33 3.29
CA GLY A 604 50.06 43.70 3.46
C GLY A 604 50.19 42.79 4.69
N ALA A 605 50.91 41.68 4.49
CA ALA A 605 51.22 40.67 5.49
C ALA A 605 51.69 41.29 6.82
N LEU A 606 51.05 40.88 7.93
CA LEU A 606 51.36 41.36 9.28
C LEU A 606 52.47 40.54 9.96
N VAL A 607 52.55 39.22 9.70
CA VAL A 607 53.65 38.35 10.18
C VAL A 607 53.87 37.20 9.19
N VAL A 608 55.09 37.05 8.69
CA VAL A 608 55.59 35.85 8.01
C VAL A 608 56.58 35.17 8.95
N PRO A 609 56.24 34.02 9.58
CA PRO A 609 57.26 33.13 10.10
C PRO A 609 58.03 32.53 8.92
N TYR A 610 59.26 32.99 8.80
CA TYR A 610 60.41 32.37 8.15
C TYR A 610 60.11 31.34 7.03
N ASN A 611 60.22 31.79 5.78
CA ASN A 611 60.62 30.95 4.65
C ASN A 611 62.08 31.29 4.35
N GLU A 612 62.95 30.29 4.24
CA GLU A 612 64.36 30.46 3.88
C GLU A 612 64.53 31.11 2.48
N ASN A 613 63.46 31.20 1.68
CA ASN A 613 63.50 31.43 0.24
C ASN A 613 62.54 32.48 -0.35
N SER A 614 61.88 33.40 0.38
CA SER A 614 61.04 34.43 -0.28
C SER A 614 60.86 35.75 0.49
N ALA A 615 61.29 36.85 -0.12
CA ALA A 615 61.33 38.19 0.43
C ALA A 615 60.03 39.01 0.16
N SER A 616 59.22 39.25 1.20
CA SER A 616 58.50 40.53 1.52
C SER A 616 57.29 40.32 2.48
N ALA A 617 57.42 40.71 3.76
CA ALA A 617 56.35 40.98 4.75
C ALA A 617 56.95 41.61 6.04
N PHE A 618 56.25 42.53 6.72
CA PHE A 618 56.79 43.30 7.87
C PHE A 618 56.80 42.53 9.21
N ILE A 619 57.56 43.03 10.20
CA ILE A 619 58.11 42.30 11.36
C ILE A 619 57.73 42.98 12.70
N ILE A 620 57.24 42.22 13.70
CA ILE A 620 57.18 42.63 15.13
C ILE A 620 58.33 41.95 15.89
N ILE A 621 59.05 42.71 16.72
CA ILE A 621 60.29 42.31 17.40
C ILE A 621 60.09 42.54 18.90
N GLU A 622 59.91 41.46 19.66
CA GLU A 622 59.82 41.48 21.12
C GLU A 622 60.94 40.62 21.71
N GLY A 623 61.71 41.17 22.66
CA GLY A 623 62.75 40.44 23.38
C GLY A 623 62.15 39.63 24.53
N ASN A 624 62.60 38.38 24.69
CA ASN A 624 62.36 37.63 25.92
C ASN A 624 63.54 37.78 26.90
N THR A 625 63.35 37.30 28.13
CA THR A 625 64.16 37.58 29.31
C THR A 625 65.64 37.14 29.27
N PHE A 626 66.13 36.59 28.15
CA PHE A 626 67.53 36.21 27.99
C PHE A 626 68.20 36.70 26.69
N GLY A 627 67.61 37.65 25.96
CA GLY A 627 68.30 38.27 24.82
C GLY A 627 67.48 39.37 24.13
N GLU A 628 68.14 40.49 23.82
CA GLU A 628 67.53 41.61 23.12
C GLU A 628 67.07 41.20 21.72
N ALA A 629 65.86 41.58 21.34
CA ALA A 629 65.38 41.38 19.98
C ALA A 629 65.85 42.56 19.11
N TYR A 630 66.66 42.25 18.08
CA TYR A 630 67.29 43.24 17.21
C TYR A 630 67.12 42.89 15.72
N ILE A 631 67.12 43.90 14.85
CA ILE A 631 67.44 43.75 13.40
C ILE A 631 68.91 44.13 13.25
N ARG A 632 69.78 43.18 12.91
CA ARG A 632 71.24 43.41 12.82
C ARG A 632 71.75 43.07 11.43
N ALA A 633 72.59 43.96 10.91
CA ALA A 633 73.54 43.71 9.84
C ALA A 633 74.89 43.30 10.45
N ASN A 634 75.45 42.16 10.06
CA ASN A 634 76.62 41.56 10.73
C ASN A 634 77.96 41.89 10.04
N SER A 635 77.95 42.52 8.86
CA SER A 635 79.17 42.87 8.13
C SER A 635 79.23 44.34 7.68
N PRO A 636 80.43 44.87 7.38
CA PRO A 636 80.61 46.28 7.02
C PRO A 636 79.93 46.72 5.71
N GLY A 637 79.42 45.78 4.92
CA GLY A 637 78.67 46.05 3.69
C GLY A 637 77.16 45.90 3.84
N ASP A 638 76.67 45.43 4.99
CA ASP A 638 75.25 45.16 5.20
C ASP A 638 74.54 46.39 5.77
N ASN A 639 73.57 46.93 5.01
CA ASN A 639 72.69 47.99 5.48
C ASN A 639 71.26 47.44 5.64
N ALA A 640 70.67 47.58 6.82
CA ALA A 640 69.26 47.25 7.06
C ALA A 640 68.40 48.53 7.03
N ASN A 641 67.79 48.84 5.88
CA ASN A 641 66.95 50.04 5.73
C ASN A 641 65.50 49.76 6.15
N ILE A 642 64.88 50.67 6.90
CA ILE A 642 63.46 50.64 7.29
C ILE A 642 62.76 51.90 6.75
N TYR A 643 61.75 51.74 5.88
CA TYR A 643 61.00 52.85 5.27
C TYR A 643 59.61 53.00 5.91
N ILE A 644 59.29 54.20 6.40
CA ILE A 644 57.96 54.57 6.91
C ILE A 644 57.43 55.73 6.06
N ILE A 645 56.38 55.49 5.27
CA ILE A 645 55.82 56.46 4.33
C ILE A 645 54.36 56.72 4.70
N PRO A 646 53.99 57.93 5.15
CA PRO A 646 52.60 58.25 5.46
C PRO A 646 51.79 58.36 4.15
N LYS A 647 50.55 57.88 4.14
CA LYS A 647 49.65 58.05 2.99
C LYS A 647 48.91 59.39 3.13
N GLY A 648 49.20 60.34 2.23
CA GLY A 648 48.63 61.70 2.25
C GLY A 648 49.41 62.70 3.12
N ASN A 649 48.80 63.83 3.48
CA ASN A 649 49.45 64.91 4.25
C ASN A 649 49.62 64.60 5.76
N GLY A 650 49.59 63.33 6.16
CA GLY A 650 49.79 62.93 7.54
C GLY A 650 51.26 63.04 7.95
N TYR A 651 51.52 63.50 9.17
CA TYR A 651 52.87 63.51 9.74
C TYR A 651 53.21 62.14 10.33
N VAL A 652 54.44 61.65 10.09
CA VAL A 652 55.03 60.55 10.87
C VAL A 652 55.70 61.18 12.09
N SER A 653 55.18 60.90 13.29
CA SER A 653 55.88 61.26 14.53
C SER A 653 56.48 60.00 15.15
N PHE A 654 57.72 60.11 15.62
CA PHE A 654 58.31 59.12 16.51
C PHE A 654 58.07 59.59 17.94
N GLY A 655 57.67 58.68 18.83
CA GLY A 655 57.44 59.00 20.24
C GLY A 655 58.71 59.49 20.94
N ARG A 656 58.54 60.07 22.14
CA ARG A 656 59.65 60.49 23.00
C ARG A 656 60.43 59.26 23.49
N VAL A 657 61.72 59.18 23.13
CA VAL A 657 62.64 58.20 23.73
C VAL A 657 63.02 58.68 25.12
N THR A 658 62.92 57.80 26.12
CA THR A 658 63.38 58.08 27.49
C THR A 658 64.37 56.98 27.85
N SER A 659 65.68 57.25 27.84
CA SER A 659 66.69 56.31 28.33
C SER A 659 67.08 56.67 29.76
N GLY A 660 67.17 55.66 30.63
CA GLY A 660 67.48 55.83 32.05
C GLY A 660 68.96 55.98 32.37
N SER A 661 69.86 55.69 31.42
CA SER A 661 71.31 55.98 31.45
C SER A 661 71.98 55.29 30.25
N GLY A 662 72.55 56.09 29.33
CA GLY A 662 73.27 55.59 28.16
C GLY A 662 73.00 56.44 26.92
N SER A 663 74.07 56.88 26.24
CA SER A 663 73.99 57.59 24.97
C SER A 663 73.46 56.66 23.88
N ILE A 664 72.56 57.18 23.04
CA ILE A 664 72.07 56.49 21.85
C ILE A 664 72.91 57.01 20.69
N SER A 665 73.69 56.14 20.03
CA SER A 665 74.51 56.52 18.87
C SER A 665 73.87 56.04 17.56
N GLY A 666 73.65 56.97 16.61
CA GLY A 666 73.09 56.73 15.27
C GLY A 666 72.31 57.95 14.75
N CYS A 667 72.15 58.08 13.42
CA CYS A 667 71.37 59.16 12.80
C CYS A 667 70.26 58.60 11.88
N ILE A 668 69.10 59.28 11.83
CA ILE A 668 68.03 58.99 10.87
C ILE A 668 68.20 59.93 9.67
N GLU A 669 68.43 59.37 8.48
CA GLU A 669 68.57 60.12 7.23
C GLU A 669 67.24 60.15 6.47
N ILE A 670 66.78 61.35 6.08
CA ILE A 670 65.61 61.50 5.21
C ILE A 670 66.04 62.20 3.92
N LYS A 671 65.70 61.63 2.76
CA LYS A 671 65.91 62.28 1.47
C LYS A 671 64.70 63.13 1.13
N ASP A 672 64.92 64.37 0.69
CA ASP A 672 63.83 65.18 0.15
C ASP A 672 63.45 64.74 -1.28
N ALA A 673 62.40 65.34 -1.85
CA ALA A 673 61.82 64.92 -3.12
C ALA A 673 62.75 65.05 -4.34
N THR A 674 63.93 65.68 -4.18
CA THR A 674 64.98 65.73 -5.22
C THR A 674 66.10 64.73 -4.99
N GLY A 675 66.01 63.91 -3.93
CA GLY A 675 66.96 62.85 -3.60
C GLY A 675 68.13 63.27 -2.70
N VAL A 676 68.14 64.51 -2.20
CA VAL A 676 69.21 65.02 -1.34
C VAL A 676 68.99 64.56 0.10
N ILE A 677 70.01 63.96 0.72
CA ILE A 677 69.97 63.54 2.12
C ILE A 677 69.98 64.78 3.02
N ARG A 678 68.92 64.96 3.81
CA ARG A 678 68.83 65.94 4.89
C ARG A 678 68.95 65.16 6.20
N LYS A 679 70.04 65.38 6.94
CA LYS A 679 70.23 64.80 8.28
C LYS A 679 69.36 65.58 9.27
N LEU A 680 68.43 64.92 9.97
CA LEU A 680 67.50 65.59 10.88
C LEU A 680 68.01 65.72 12.33
N ALA A 681 69.09 65.03 12.71
CA ALA A 681 69.77 65.27 13.98
C ALA A 681 71.21 64.70 13.95
N VAL A 682 72.18 65.52 14.36
CA VAL A 682 73.45 65.03 14.91
C VAL A 682 73.20 64.88 16.40
N ILE A 683 73.26 63.65 16.92
CA ILE A 683 73.30 63.39 18.36
C ILE A 683 74.77 63.10 18.65
N ASP A 684 75.47 64.03 19.29
CA ASP A 684 76.81 63.79 19.85
C ASP A 684 76.74 62.86 21.07
#